data_AF-A0A940VYX6-F1
#
_entry.id   AF-A0A940VYX6-F1
#
_cell.length_a   1.000
_cell.length_b   1.000
_cell.length_c   1.000
_cell.angle_alpha   90.00
_cell.angle_beta   90.00
_cell.angle_gamma   90.00
#
_symmetry.space_group_name_H-M   'P 1'
#
loop_
_entity.id
_entity.type
_entity.pdbx_description
1 polymer ?
#
loop_
_entity_poly.entity_id
_entity_poly.type
_entity_poly.pdbx_seq_one_letter_code
_entity_poly.pdbx_strand_id
1 'polypeptide(L)'
;MIIRKTALFLLLFALIILGGCDSLPVKLSDTARITGGKTDSEKNSSIAGLQELPPGEKNEWNLQEHLLTEGTPVRSRIVTGSGLLAPQAVELSAGVGARTEYFLDMDAADDELKYRFQFLSTQGTGRMSIAAVAKDGRTVATVGYVFTGSMPDKKEGAVWIDRRLPNNYQGDWVQAQVRPSELFSTQISSFVPEAIARYRVSIESGNGQHALITELKSAGSEVEGTKIVWRSVPPKALQGETVTVVSDVTNVSDRTLEGLVVRLHEPYGYGLVVVGNAEQKIPRLAVGETASLSWEIKAQRASAVNFRQPWSLQLSVNKTLATAAARIDVTDPAPGKVFYVMTEDLEPMDAAGYPTAWGNQNGWLDAEEFRVQLVDKAEALNRIAEKHGAFWTHYLAMPAMEAGEWAAKLSTKSAWRTSLDQVRASVRAESKRGHEYALHLHSDYDPEVPGNVLSYDPTTDGFWANHMRHGWAHSFPTEGDPNQRGTRTGILFHHLKELTKLTVSYPTGEILTSRTGSFDFGNGPESEAMSIRAYRAAGLWGNTDADGNEGGITSGDYSKSVYLTPDDDINAAATDFAKLGLVEFRPTPRQLIMYDIDTAATMNEKVRQGVNEFTEGGKVRAGVYSIAGFSHAMFIMGSQGWKSTVGKQFQALDDHLGFLKREFVQKGLLQFGTATALVREYLDYYWPVPLVLTGPLLKESSAGMEFALDFLGRNIPVDSNHQHNLHLKIPLRYWGSGLHATLLKNGQPLQELLLSGGLHEIAFVWGDRQDQYRLVVGQRIAGKAPVSGKNLLERLPVPAGQAPPLPPQPDNLLRKDNQPNFR
;
A
#
# COMPACT_ATOMS: atom_id res chain seq x y z
N MET A 1 -50.81 1.90 24.58
CA MET A 1 -50.66 2.37 25.98
C MET A 1 -49.45 1.63 26.54
N ILE A 2 -48.35 2.26 27.02
CA ILE A 2 -48.23 3.15 28.22
C ILE A 2 -48.51 2.31 29.49
N ILE A 3 -47.65 2.16 30.51
CA ILE A 3 -46.44 2.89 31.02
C ILE A 3 -45.21 1.93 31.01
N ARG A 4 -43.91 2.26 30.80
CA ARG A 4 -43.08 3.48 30.62
C ARG A 4 -42.49 4.22 31.86
N LYS A 5 -41.61 3.58 32.66
CA LYS A 5 -40.60 4.22 33.56
C LYS A 5 -39.48 3.22 33.98
N THR A 6 -38.52 3.59 34.85
CA THR A 6 -37.16 4.12 34.51
C THR A 6 -36.25 4.16 35.77
N ALA A 7 -34.90 4.18 35.61
CA ALA A 7 -33.82 4.52 36.59
C ALA A 7 -33.41 3.46 37.66
N LEU A 8 -32.20 3.48 38.27
CA LEU A 8 -30.83 3.90 37.84
C LEU A 8 -29.76 3.46 38.89
N PHE A 9 -28.54 3.10 38.43
CA PHE A 9 -27.18 3.02 39.06
C PHE A 9 -26.87 2.89 40.59
N LEU A 10 -25.66 2.32 40.79
CA LEU A 10 -24.72 2.30 41.94
C LEU A 10 -24.80 1.05 42.85
N LEU A 11 -23.83 0.12 42.88
CA LEU A 11 -22.34 0.14 43.00
C LEU A 11 -21.89 -0.01 44.45
N LEU A 12 -21.09 -1.06 44.73
CA LEU A 12 -20.31 -1.18 45.96
C LEU A 12 -18.94 -1.80 45.65
N PHE A 13 -17.87 -1.23 46.21
CA PHE A 13 -16.48 -1.68 46.06
C PHE A 13 -15.75 -1.45 47.39
N ALA A 14 -15.05 -2.45 47.92
CA ALA A 14 -14.38 -2.38 49.23
C ALA A 14 -13.40 -3.55 49.45
N LEU A 15 -12.32 -3.45 50.24
CA LEU A 15 -11.54 -2.28 50.71
C LEU A 15 -10.29 -2.78 51.49
N ILE A 16 -9.06 -2.41 51.08
CA ILE A 16 -7.83 -2.43 51.92
C ILE A 16 -6.95 -1.24 51.42
N ILE A 17 -6.59 -0.15 52.13
CA ILE A 17 -6.08 0.15 53.50
C ILE A 17 -4.57 -0.20 53.65
N LEU A 18 -3.61 0.67 53.98
CA LEU A 18 -3.50 2.12 54.30
C LEU A 18 -2.08 2.57 53.84
N GLY A 19 -1.80 3.82 53.42
CA GLY A 19 -1.56 5.01 54.26
C GLY A 19 -0.05 5.37 54.27
N GLY A 20 0.43 6.62 54.36
CA GLY A 20 -0.22 7.94 54.50
C GLY A 20 0.74 9.10 54.15
N CYS A 21 0.43 10.33 54.59
CA CYS A 21 1.10 11.61 54.27
C CYS A 21 2.59 11.70 54.75
N ASP A 22 3.42 12.73 54.46
CA ASP A 22 3.12 14.16 54.25
C ASP A 22 4.26 15.00 53.61
N SER A 23 3.93 16.25 53.24
CA SER A 23 4.74 17.49 53.05
C SER A 23 6.19 17.52 52.46
N LEU A 24 6.37 18.45 51.50
CA LEU A 24 7.61 19.13 51.02
C LEU A 24 8.48 19.77 52.14
N PRO A 25 9.82 20.04 51.98
CA PRO A 25 10.34 20.98 50.96
C PRO A 25 11.77 20.76 50.39
N VAL A 26 12.17 21.70 49.50
CA VAL A 26 13.39 21.76 48.68
C VAL A 26 14.69 22.11 49.44
N LYS A 27 15.84 21.58 48.98
CA LYS A 27 17.15 22.27 49.08
C LYS A 27 18.10 21.92 47.93
N LEU A 28 18.92 22.89 47.52
CA LEU A 28 19.95 22.81 46.47
C LEU A 28 21.35 22.56 47.06
N SER A 29 22.21 21.85 46.31
CA SER A 29 23.67 22.03 46.36
C SER A 29 24.36 21.35 45.17
N ASP A 30 25.15 22.09 44.40
CA ASP A 30 25.96 21.56 43.29
C ASP A 30 27.16 20.74 43.75
N THR A 31 27.57 19.74 42.95
CA THR A 31 28.90 19.75 42.27
C THR A 31 29.03 18.53 41.35
N ALA A 32 29.83 18.66 40.28
CA ALA A 32 29.87 17.70 39.18
C ALA A 32 31.17 16.89 39.10
N ARG A 33 31.09 15.68 38.51
CA ARG A 33 32.01 15.27 37.43
C ARG A 33 31.48 14.08 36.62
N ILE A 34 32.11 13.89 35.45
CA ILE A 34 31.63 13.07 34.33
C ILE A 34 32.39 11.74 34.24
N THR A 35 31.67 10.64 34.05
CA THR A 35 32.10 9.49 33.24
C THR A 35 30.87 8.93 32.50
N GLY A 36 30.99 8.61 31.22
CA GLY A 36 29.84 8.39 30.34
C GLY A 36 29.24 6.98 30.37
N GLY A 37 27.93 6.92 30.09
CA GLY A 37 27.15 5.71 29.78
C GLY A 37 25.94 6.12 28.94
N LYS A 38 25.52 5.31 27.96
CA LYS A 38 24.44 5.65 27.02
C LYS A 38 23.09 5.81 27.76
N THR A 39 22.31 6.80 27.35
CA THR A 39 20.87 6.92 27.65
C THR A 39 20.13 7.40 26.43
N ASP A 40 18.93 6.88 26.19
CA ASP A 40 18.08 7.27 25.08
C ASP A 40 17.54 8.70 25.24
N SER A 41 17.86 9.58 24.28
CA SER A 41 16.85 10.39 23.58
C SER A 41 17.47 11.37 22.58
N GLU A 42 17.29 11.11 21.29
CA GLU A 42 16.89 12.17 20.36
C GLU A 42 15.46 11.88 19.90
N LYS A 43 14.52 12.00 20.85
CA LYS A 43 13.15 12.40 20.51
C LYS A 43 13.27 13.66 19.66
N ASN A 44 12.61 13.71 18.49
CA ASN A 44 12.53 14.92 17.68
C ASN A 44 12.11 16.09 18.57
N SER A 45 13.05 16.97 18.92
CA SER A 45 12.83 18.04 19.88
C SER A 45 11.99 19.12 19.22
N SER A 46 10.71 19.14 19.55
CA SER A 46 9.76 20.11 19.02
C SER A 46 10.18 21.53 19.42
N ILE A 47 10.66 22.29 18.43
CA ILE A 47 10.65 23.75 18.52
C ILE A 47 9.19 24.15 18.74
N ALA A 48 8.95 25.00 19.73
CA ALA A 48 7.64 25.10 20.39
C ALA A 48 6.47 25.32 19.42
N GLY A 49 5.62 24.30 19.28
CA GLY A 49 4.42 24.35 18.44
C GLY A 49 4.63 24.12 16.94
N LEU A 50 5.84 23.77 16.49
CA LEU A 50 6.13 23.40 15.10
C LEU A 50 6.21 21.88 14.93
N GLN A 51 5.62 21.39 13.83
CA GLN A 51 5.63 19.98 13.43
C GLN A 51 6.23 19.85 12.03
N GLU A 52 6.91 18.74 11.75
CA GLU A 52 7.43 18.43 10.42
C GLU A 52 6.27 18.03 9.51
N LEU A 53 6.18 18.61 8.32
CA LEU A 53 5.10 18.34 7.37
C LEU A 53 5.17 16.84 6.96
N PRO A 54 4.11 16.04 7.18
CA PRO A 54 4.12 14.62 6.87
C PRO A 54 4.44 14.34 5.39
N PRO A 55 5.25 13.30 5.09
CA PRO A 55 5.44 12.85 3.71
C PRO A 55 4.11 12.56 3.02
N GLY A 56 3.89 13.18 1.86
CA GLY A 56 2.65 13.09 1.09
C GLY A 56 1.74 14.32 1.20
N GLU A 57 1.86 15.15 2.23
CA GLU A 57 1.11 16.42 2.26
C GLU A 57 1.61 17.40 1.18
N LYS A 58 0.67 18.07 0.51
CA LYS A 58 0.98 19.04 -0.55
C LYS A 58 1.83 20.17 0.03
N ASN A 59 3.03 20.32 -0.49
CA ASN A 59 3.87 21.49 -0.24
C ASN A 59 4.05 22.31 -1.53
N GLU A 60 4.31 23.60 -1.37
CA GLU A 60 4.44 24.56 -2.49
C GLU A 60 5.90 25.04 -2.64
N TRP A 61 6.84 24.36 -1.97
CA TRP A 61 8.22 24.79 -1.79
C TRP A 61 9.24 24.02 -2.64
N ASN A 62 8.86 22.89 -3.26
CA ASN A 62 9.72 22.04 -4.10
C ASN A 62 11.13 21.82 -3.51
N LEU A 63 11.21 21.50 -2.20
CA LEU A 63 12.44 21.67 -1.41
C LEU A 63 13.70 21.04 -2.04
N GLN A 64 13.60 19.88 -2.71
CA GLN A 64 14.75 19.21 -3.33
C GLN A 64 15.27 19.91 -4.62
N GLU A 65 14.43 20.67 -5.32
CA GLU A 65 14.80 21.39 -6.54
C GLU A 65 15.45 22.76 -6.24
N HIS A 66 15.16 23.29 -5.05
CA HIS A 66 15.44 24.66 -4.62
C HIS A 66 16.48 24.75 -3.48
N LEU A 67 17.16 23.65 -3.14
CA LEU A 67 18.11 23.59 -2.03
C LEU A 67 19.55 23.31 -2.50
N LEU A 68 20.51 24.05 -1.95
CA LEU A 68 21.94 23.75 -2.02
C LEU A 68 22.45 23.43 -0.61
N THR A 69 23.34 22.45 -0.49
CA THR A 69 23.95 22.03 0.78
C THR A 69 25.45 21.78 0.61
N GLU A 70 26.25 22.21 1.59
CA GLU A 70 27.70 22.05 1.62
C GLU A 70 28.13 21.66 3.04
N GLY A 71 28.82 20.52 3.18
CA GLY A 71 29.24 19.99 4.48
C GLY A 71 28.11 19.35 5.30
N THR A 72 28.44 18.91 6.52
CA THR A 72 27.50 18.27 7.46
C THR A 72 27.83 18.69 8.91
N PRO A 73 26.85 18.70 9.83
CA PRO A 73 25.44 18.37 9.63
C PRO A 73 24.62 19.52 9.04
N VAL A 74 23.63 19.18 8.22
CA VAL A 74 22.57 20.07 7.74
C VAL A 74 21.21 19.37 7.95
N ARG A 75 20.17 20.13 8.25
CA ARG A 75 18.78 19.66 8.25
C ARG A 75 17.90 20.72 7.60
N SER A 76 17.23 20.34 6.53
CA SER A 76 16.30 21.19 5.79
C SER A 76 15.01 20.42 5.59
N ARG A 77 13.88 20.98 6.01
CA ARG A 77 12.56 20.32 6.02
C ARG A 77 11.44 21.35 5.85
N ILE A 78 10.21 20.87 5.69
CA ILE A 78 9.01 21.72 5.67
C ILE A 78 8.30 21.52 7.01
N VAL A 79 7.80 22.60 7.60
CA VAL A 79 7.15 22.59 8.92
C VAL A 79 5.81 23.32 8.90
N THR A 80 4.90 22.91 9.78
CA THR A 80 3.60 23.54 10.03
C THR A 80 3.51 23.95 11.52
N GLY A 81 2.61 24.87 11.85
CA GLY A 81 2.35 25.24 13.25
C GLY A 81 1.77 26.64 13.43
N SER A 82 1.00 26.84 14.51
CA SER A 82 0.31 28.10 14.77
C SER A 82 1.26 29.31 14.97
N GLY A 83 2.50 29.07 15.38
CA GLY A 83 3.54 30.10 15.54
C GLY A 83 4.06 30.71 14.24
N LEU A 84 3.83 30.08 13.07
CA LEU A 84 4.32 30.57 11.78
C LEU A 84 3.57 31.80 11.27
N LEU A 85 2.29 31.94 11.63
CA LEU A 85 1.32 32.82 10.96
C LEU A 85 1.20 32.58 9.43
N ALA A 86 1.52 31.36 9.00
CA ALA A 86 1.43 30.87 7.63
C ALA A 86 1.11 29.36 7.65
N PRO A 87 0.57 28.76 6.57
CA PRO A 87 0.23 27.33 6.56
C PRO A 87 1.45 26.41 6.72
N GLN A 88 2.57 26.79 6.08
CA GLN A 88 3.82 26.05 6.03
C GLN A 88 5.01 27.01 6.10
N ALA A 89 6.19 26.49 6.44
CA ALA A 89 7.47 27.15 6.26
C ALA A 89 8.56 26.14 5.84
N VAL A 90 9.58 26.58 5.11
CA VAL A 90 10.85 25.84 5.03
C VAL A 90 11.66 26.14 6.28
N GLU A 91 12.05 25.10 7.01
CA GLU A 91 13.07 25.15 8.06
C GLU A 91 14.43 24.81 7.45
N LEU A 92 15.43 25.64 7.71
CA LEU A 92 16.83 25.43 7.34
C LEU A 92 17.70 25.46 8.60
N SER A 93 18.61 24.50 8.75
CA SER A 93 19.62 24.55 9.80
C SER A 93 20.93 23.90 9.37
N ALA A 94 22.05 24.46 9.82
CA ALA A 94 23.38 23.99 9.47
C ALA A 94 24.34 24.11 10.66
N GLY A 95 25.10 23.04 10.93
CA GLY A 95 26.09 22.99 12.00
C GLY A 95 27.37 23.76 11.71
N VAL A 96 28.35 23.64 12.60
CA VAL A 96 29.68 24.25 12.45
C VAL A 96 30.39 23.65 11.24
N GLY A 97 30.87 24.49 10.32
CA GLY A 97 31.54 24.05 9.08
C GLY A 97 30.59 23.59 7.96
N ALA A 98 29.27 23.69 8.17
CA ALA A 98 28.25 23.36 7.18
C ALA A 98 27.44 24.59 6.75
N ARG A 99 26.81 24.49 5.58
CA ARG A 99 26.00 25.53 4.93
C ARG A 99 24.81 24.90 4.20
N THR A 100 23.66 25.54 4.27
CA THR A 100 22.48 25.25 3.45
C THR A 100 21.88 26.55 2.92
N GLU A 101 21.38 26.53 1.69
CA GLU A 101 20.79 27.67 1.01
C GLU A 101 19.50 27.22 0.33
N TYR A 102 18.38 27.90 0.59
CA TYR A 102 17.16 27.76 -0.19
C TYR A 102 17.06 28.93 -1.18
N PHE A 103 16.77 28.65 -2.45
CA PHE A 103 16.70 29.66 -3.50
C PHE A 103 15.46 29.51 -4.39
N LEU A 104 15.01 30.64 -4.96
CA LEU A 104 13.99 30.69 -6.00
C LEU A 104 14.52 31.48 -7.21
N ASP A 105 14.26 31.00 -8.42
CA ASP A 105 14.42 31.78 -9.65
C ASP A 105 13.07 32.42 -10.05
N MET A 106 13.07 33.73 -10.30
CA MET A 106 11.93 34.59 -10.66
C MET A 106 12.20 35.25 -12.01
N ASP A 107 11.22 35.35 -12.91
CA ASP A 107 11.45 35.93 -14.25
C ASP A 107 11.80 37.42 -14.15
N ALA A 108 12.56 37.96 -15.10
CA ALA A 108 12.83 39.40 -15.15
C ALA A 108 11.60 40.23 -15.58
N ALA A 109 10.56 39.59 -16.12
CA ALA A 109 9.25 40.17 -16.39
C ALA A 109 8.38 40.36 -15.14
N ASP A 110 8.66 39.63 -14.05
CA ASP A 110 7.93 39.77 -12.79
C ASP A 110 8.35 41.09 -12.10
N ASP A 111 7.38 41.96 -11.82
CA ASP A 111 7.66 43.31 -11.31
C ASP A 111 8.05 43.32 -9.82
N GLU A 112 7.49 42.41 -9.02
CA GLU A 112 7.60 42.43 -7.56
C GLU A 112 8.00 41.08 -6.94
N LEU A 113 8.69 41.15 -5.80
CA LEU A 113 9.19 40.02 -5.00
C LEU A 113 8.68 40.17 -3.56
N LYS A 114 8.02 39.13 -3.03
CA LYS A 114 7.58 39.06 -1.62
C LYS A 114 8.39 38.01 -0.86
N TYR A 115 8.84 38.37 0.34
CA TYR A 115 9.52 37.46 1.25
C TYR A 115 9.18 37.73 2.72
N ARG A 116 9.12 36.65 3.50
CA ARG A 116 8.95 36.65 4.96
C ARG A 116 9.69 35.46 5.58
N PHE A 117 10.82 35.74 6.23
CA PHE A 117 11.67 34.75 6.90
C PHE A 117 12.16 35.23 8.27
N GLN A 118 12.74 34.34 9.07
CA GLN A 118 13.23 34.59 10.42
C GLN A 118 14.53 33.81 10.63
N PHE A 119 15.53 34.41 11.28
CA PHE A 119 16.72 33.69 11.78
C PHE A 119 16.56 33.45 13.29
N LEU A 120 16.75 32.21 13.73
CA LEU A 120 16.48 31.75 15.11
C LEU A 120 17.72 31.71 16.00
N SER A 121 18.92 31.84 15.41
CA SER A 121 20.20 31.91 16.15
C SER A 121 20.82 33.29 15.97
N THR A 122 21.41 33.84 17.03
CA THR A 122 22.23 35.07 16.92
C THR A 122 23.67 34.78 16.48
N GLN A 123 24.01 33.50 16.30
CA GLN A 123 25.34 32.99 15.95
C GLN A 123 25.34 32.33 14.55
N GLY A 124 26.53 31.95 14.07
CA GLY A 124 26.69 31.39 12.73
C GLY A 124 26.53 32.43 11.61
N THR A 125 26.20 31.95 10.42
CA THR A 125 26.07 32.74 9.18
C THR A 125 24.61 32.75 8.73
N GLY A 126 24.00 33.93 8.66
CA GLY A 126 22.61 34.11 8.21
C GLY A 126 22.52 35.28 7.24
N ARG A 127 22.18 34.98 5.99
CA ARG A 127 22.20 35.93 4.88
C ARG A 127 21.00 35.77 3.96
N MET A 128 20.66 36.85 3.26
CA MET A 128 19.76 36.83 2.11
C MET A 128 20.49 37.49 0.93
N SER A 129 20.29 37.02 -0.30
CA SER A 129 20.78 37.72 -1.49
C SER A 129 19.79 37.64 -2.65
N ILE A 130 19.70 38.73 -3.40
CA ILE A 130 19.05 38.79 -4.70
C ILE A 130 20.16 38.96 -5.74
N ALA A 131 20.21 38.08 -6.74
CA ALA A 131 21.20 38.05 -7.80
C ALA A 131 20.53 38.21 -9.17
N ALA A 132 20.98 39.17 -9.97
CA ALA A 132 20.48 39.36 -11.33
C ALA A 132 21.26 38.47 -12.30
N VAL A 133 20.54 37.67 -13.10
CA VAL A 133 21.12 36.64 -13.97
C VAL A 133 20.73 36.94 -15.43
N ALA A 134 21.73 37.00 -16.31
CA ALA A 134 21.54 37.26 -17.73
C ALA A 134 21.16 35.98 -18.52
N LYS A 135 20.82 36.15 -19.81
CA LYS A 135 20.36 35.06 -20.69
C LYS A 135 21.40 33.96 -20.98
N ASP A 136 22.68 34.23 -20.68
CA ASP A 136 23.79 33.27 -20.68
C ASP A 136 23.87 32.42 -19.40
N GLY A 137 22.97 32.64 -18.42
CA GLY A 137 22.98 31.99 -17.12
C GLY A 137 23.96 32.61 -16.12
N ARG A 138 24.69 33.67 -16.49
CA ARG A 138 25.72 34.30 -15.65
C ARG A 138 25.09 35.34 -14.72
N THR A 139 25.47 35.30 -13.45
CA THR A 139 25.18 36.39 -12.52
C THR A 139 25.94 37.64 -12.94
N VAL A 140 25.23 38.76 -13.16
CA VAL A 140 25.81 40.05 -13.55
C VAL A 140 25.84 41.07 -12.42
N ALA A 141 24.98 40.91 -11.40
CA ALA A 141 24.94 41.76 -10.22
C ALA A 141 24.38 40.99 -9.00
N THR A 142 24.67 41.44 -7.78
CA THR A 142 24.07 40.90 -6.55
C THR A 142 23.88 41.98 -5.49
N VAL A 143 22.69 42.04 -4.90
CA VAL A 143 22.39 42.85 -3.70
C VAL A 143 22.06 41.88 -2.56
N GLY A 144 22.85 41.92 -1.50
CA GLY A 144 22.73 41.01 -0.35
C GLY A 144 22.61 41.72 0.99
N TYR A 145 22.09 40.97 1.97
CA TYR A 145 21.85 41.41 3.33
C TYR A 145 22.46 40.40 4.32
N VAL A 146 23.18 40.90 5.33
CA VAL A 146 23.79 40.07 6.38
C VAL A 146 23.05 40.30 7.69
N PHE A 147 22.48 39.23 8.27
CA PHE A 147 21.72 39.27 9.52
C PHE A 147 22.50 38.66 10.69
N THR A 148 23.35 37.66 10.42
CA THR A 148 24.32 37.10 11.36
C THR A 148 25.65 36.73 10.68
N GLY A 149 26.72 36.70 11.47
CA GLY A 149 28.05 36.29 11.03
C GLY A 149 28.86 37.39 10.34
N SER A 150 29.87 36.96 9.56
CA SER A 150 30.78 37.85 8.85
C SER A 150 30.18 38.40 7.56
N MET A 151 30.50 39.67 7.25
CA MET A 151 30.28 40.22 5.90
C MET A 151 31.05 39.39 4.86
N PRO A 152 30.46 39.08 3.70
CA PRO A 152 31.19 38.52 2.57
C PRO A 152 32.30 39.44 2.06
N ASP A 153 33.32 38.85 1.42
CA ASP A 153 34.37 39.60 0.74
C ASP A 153 33.79 40.49 -0.38
N LYS A 154 34.38 41.67 -0.56
CA LYS A 154 33.99 42.59 -1.63
C LYS A 154 34.30 41.97 -2.99
N LYS A 155 33.28 41.83 -3.83
CA LYS A 155 33.38 41.41 -5.24
C LYS A 155 32.79 42.50 -6.13
N GLU A 156 33.33 42.65 -7.32
CA GLU A 156 32.79 43.55 -8.33
C GLU A 156 31.36 43.11 -8.70
N GLY A 157 30.45 44.08 -8.89
CA GLY A 157 29.03 43.82 -9.10
C GLY A 157 28.24 43.31 -7.87
N ALA A 158 28.86 43.20 -6.68
CA ALA A 158 28.18 42.74 -5.46
C ALA A 158 28.15 43.81 -4.36
N VAL A 159 26.94 44.16 -3.90
CA VAL A 159 26.71 45.07 -2.76
C VAL A 159 26.12 44.28 -1.60
N TRP A 160 26.72 44.41 -0.42
CA TRP A 160 26.26 43.76 0.81
C TRP A 160 25.94 44.78 1.89
N ILE A 161 24.72 44.71 2.43
CA ILE A 161 24.14 45.63 3.40
C ILE A 161 24.10 44.95 4.78
N ASP A 162 24.64 45.62 5.79
CA ASP A 162 24.63 45.12 7.16
C ASP A 162 23.26 45.34 7.82
N ARG A 163 22.62 44.25 8.26
CA ARG A 163 21.34 44.23 9.00
C ARG A 163 21.49 43.57 10.37
N ARG A 164 22.72 43.38 10.86
CA ARG A 164 23.03 42.71 12.15
C ARG A 164 22.66 43.52 13.39
N LEU A 165 22.39 44.83 13.27
CA LEU A 165 21.94 45.66 14.39
C LEU A 165 20.41 45.73 14.54
N PRO A 166 19.60 45.99 13.48
CA PRO A 166 18.15 46.14 13.67
C PRO A 166 17.42 44.83 14.01
N ASN A 167 17.77 43.70 13.40
CA ASN A 167 16.95 42.48 13.48
C ASN A 167 17.49 41.42 14.47
N ASN A 168 18.81 41.34 14.64
CA ASN A 168 19.49 40.21 15.29
C ASN A 168 19.29 40.11 16.82
N TYR A 169 18.66 41.11 17.45
CA TYR A 169 18.42 41.11 18.90
C TYR A 169 16.94 40.96 19.29
N GLN A 170 16.01 41.15 18.34
CA GLN A 170 14.57 41.01 18.58
C GLN A 170 14.05 39.65 18.14
N GLY A 171 14.71 39.00 17.17
CA GLY A 171 14.26 37.73 16.61
C GLY A 171 13.01 37.86 15.73
N ASP A 172 12.68 39.07 15.28
CA ASP A 172 11.50 39.37 14.48
C ASP A 172 11.57 38.84 13.04
N TRP A 173 10.40 38.69 12.43
CA TRP A 173 10.25 38.31 11.02
C TRP A 173 10.80 39.40 10.09
N VAL A 174 11.80 39.04 9.28
CA VAL A 174 12.28 39.83 8.15
C VAL A 174 11.28 39.69 7.01
N GLN A 175 10.49 40.74 6.77
CA GLN A 175 9.47 40.76 5.72
C GLN A 175 9.55 42.03 4.88
N ALA A 176 9.43 41.87 3.55
CA ALA A 176 9.26 43.00 2.64
C ALA A 176 8.65 42.56 1.29
N GLN A 177 8.14 43.57 0.58
CA GLN A 177 7.77 43.52 -0.83
C GLN A 177 8.71 44.50 -1.55
N VAL A 178 9.46 44.03 -2.55
CA VAL A 178 10.49 44.83 -3.25
C VAL A 178 10.40 44.64 -4.75
N ARG A 179 10.84 45.64 -5.51
CA ARG A 179 10.99 45.57 -6.97
C ARG A 179 12.48 45.36 -7.29
N PRO A 180 12.90 44.18 -7.78
CA PRO A 180 14.33 43.90 -7.97
C PRO A 180 15.02 44.90 -8.90
N SER A 181 14.38 45.30 -10.00
CA SER A 181 14.90 46.30 -10.95
C SER A 181 15.22 47.65 -10.29
N GLU A 182 14.31 48.16 -9.44
CA GLU A 182 14.50 49.39 -8.66
C GLU A 182 15.58 49.22 -7.58
N LEU A 183 15.62 48.06 -6.90
CA LEU A 183 16.64 47.73 -5.91
C LEU A 183 18.04 47.69 -6.54
N PHE A 184 18.21 47.02 -7.67
CA PHE A 184 19.49 46.97 -8.38
C PHE A 184 19.90 48.35 -8.89
N SER A 185 18.98 49.12 -9.48
CA SER A 185 19.26 50.46 -9.99
C SER A 185 19.66 51.46 -8.90
N THR A 186 19.16 51.29 -7.67
CA THR A 186 19.52 52.15 -6.53
C THR A 186 20.80 51.73 -5.81
N GLN A 187 21.19 50.45 -5.85
CA GLN A 187 22.41 49.96 -5.19
C GLN A 187 23.63 49.87 -6.13
N ILE A 188 23.42 49.66 -7.43
CA ILE A 188 24.49 49.38 -8.41
C ILE A 188 24.31 50.29 -9.64
N SER A 189 25.10 51.37 -9.68
CA SER A 189 25.01 52.43 -10.71
C SER A 189 25.39 52.00 -12.14
N SER A 190 25.83 50.75 -12.32
CA SER A 190 26.15 50.14 -13.62
C SER A 190 25.15 49.06 -14.04
N PHE A 191 24.00 48.97 -13.37
CA PHE A 191 22.95 48.00 -13.67
C PHE A 191 22.17 48.39 -14.95
N VAL A 192 21.83 47.38 -15.76
CA VAL A 192 21.06 47.52 -17.01
C VAL A 192 19.91 46.49 -16.97
N PRO A 193 18.67 46.91 -16.66
CA PRO A 193 17.54 45.99 -16.50
C PRO A 193 17.28 45.11 -17.73
N GLU A 194 17.47 45.64 -18.93
CA GLU A 194 17.15 45.01 -20.22
C GLU A 194 18.08 43.82 -20.56
N ALA A 195 19.20 43.70 -19.85
CA ALA A 195 20.16 42.60 -20.01
C ALA A 195 19.80 41.36 -19.14
N ILE A 196 18.84 41.49 -18.23
CA ILE A 196 18.49 40.46 -17.25
C ILE A 196 17.47 39.47 -17.84
N ALA A 197 17.62 38.19 -17.51
CA ALA A 197 16.67 37.14 -17.84
C ALA A 197 15.81 36.74 -16.65
N ARG A 198 16.40 36.73 -15.46
CA ARG A 198 15.77 36.32 -14.21
C ARG A 198 16.51 36.87 -12.99
N TYR A 199 15.81 36.95 -11.87
CA TYR A 199 16.37 37.23 -10.55
C TYR A 199 16.38 35.93 -9.73
N ARG A 200 17.53 35.57 -9.16
CA ARG A 200 17.61 34.51 -8.15
C ARG A 200 17.55 35.13 -6.76
N VAL A 201 16.72 34.59 -5.88
CA VAL A 201 16.62 35.02 -4.49
C VAL A 201 16.98 33.86 -3.59
N SER A 202 17.95 34.05 -2.70
CA SER A 202 18.52 33.02 -1.84
C SER A 202 18.46 33.41 -0.36
N ILE A 203 18.22 32.44 0.51
CA ILE A 203 18.33 32.54 1.98
C ILE A 203 19.30 31.47 2.46
N GLU A 204 20.38 31.90 3.13
CA GLU A 204 21.52 31.07 3.55
C GLU A 204 21.55 30.93 5.07
N SER A 205 21.72 29.70 5.55
CA SER A 205 22.06 29.34 6.94
C SER A 205 23.34 28.51 6.98
N GLY A 206 24.31 28.89 7.81
CA GLY A 206 25.57 28.16 8.00
C GLY A 206 26.15 28.31 9.40
N ASN A 207 27.13 27.45 9.74
CA ASN A 207 27.97 27.60 10.94
C ASN A 207 27.23 27.75 12.29
N GLY A 208 26.12 27.04 12.51
CA GLY A 208 25.29 27.14 13.72
C GLY A 208 24.12 28.12 13.61
N GLN A 209 23.69 28.43 12.39
CA GLN A 209 22.50 29.23 12.10
C GLN A 209 21.30 28.34 11.74
N HIS A 210 20.10 28.86 11.98
CA HIS A 210 18.81 28.22 11.74
C HIS A 210 17.81 29.27 11.23
N ALA A 211 17.14 29.03 10.10
CA ALA A 211 16.12 29.92 9.55
C ALA A 211 14.76 29.24 9.37
N LEU A 212 13.68 30.03 9.45
CA LEU A 212 12.34 29.69 8.99
C LEU A 212 11.93 30.62 7.85
N ILE A 213 11.39 30.08 6.75
CA ILE A 213 10.95 30.83 5.57
C ILE A 213 9.47 30.54 5.34
N THR A 214 8.59 31.53 5.57
CA THR A 214 7.12 31.41 5.42
C THR A 214 6.59 31.98 4.11
N GLU A 215 7.33 32.91 3.50
CA GLU A 215 7.06 33.39 2.15
C GLU A 215 8.40 33.63 1.45
N LEU A 216 8.55 33.10 0.24
CA LEU A 216 9.58 33.50 -0.72
C LEU A 216 8.99 33.25 -2.10
N LYS A 217 8.42 34.27 -2.73
CA LYS A 217 7.71 34.14 -4.00
C LYS A 217 7.87 35.38 -4.88
N SER A 218 7.85 35.15 -6.19
CA SER A 218 7.45 36.20 -7.13
C SER A 218 6.05 36.69 -6.75
N ALA A 219 5.87 38.01 -6.70
CA ALA A 219 4.56 38.63 -6.61
C ALA A 219 3.96 38.91 -8.00
N GLY A 220 4.45 38.21 -9.04
CA GLY A 220 3.92 38.15 -10.40
C GLY A 220 2.98 36.96 -10.62
N SER A 221 1.84 36.91 -9.94
CA SER A 221 0.75 35.98 -10.29
C SER A 221 -0.56 36.72 -10.42
N GLU A 222 -1.24 36.59 -11.56
CA GLU A 222 -2.56 37.20 -11.81
C GLU A 222 -3.69 36.59 -10.95
N VAL A 223 -3.37 35.68 -10.02
CA VAL A 223 -4.23 35.29 -8.89
C VAL A 223 -4.30 36.40 -7.83
N GLU A 224 -3.23 37.15 -7.57
CA GLU A 224 -3.26 38.35 -6.70
C GLU A 224 -3.91 39.54 -7.44
N GLY A 225 -5.18 39.35 -7.78
CA GLY A 225 -5.95 40.22 -8.65
C GLY A 225 -7.21 39.56 -9.22
N THR A 226 -7.39 38.24 -9.11
CA THR A 226 -8.64 37.57 -9.50
C THR A 226 -9.38 36.96 -8.30
N LYS A 227 -10.68 37.30 -8.19
CA LYS A 227 -11.62 36.65 -7.28
C LYS A 227 -12.44 35.63 -8.07
N ILE A 228 -12.37 34.37 -7.67
CA ILE A 228 -13.12 33.27 -8.31
C ILE A 228 -14.30 32.88 -7.42
N VAL A 229 -15.48 32.74 -8.03
CA VAL A 229 -16.71 32.29 -7.35
C VAL A 229 -17.38 31.21 -8.19
N TRP A 230 -17.71 30.08 -7.57
CA TRP A 230 -18.55 29.06 -8.18
C TRP A 230 -20.01 29.55 -8.24
N ARG A 231 -20.53 29.74 -9.44
CA ARG A 231 -21.86 30.32 -9.71
C ARG A 231 -22.95 29.26 -9.82
N SER A 232 -22.61 28.13 -10.42
CA SER A 232 -23.47 26.95 -10.53
C SER A 232 -22.62 25.69 -10.48
N VAL A 233 -22.85 24.86 -9.46
CA VAL A 233 -22.32 23.50 -9.35
C VAL A 233 -23.44 22.65 -8.75
N PRO A 234 -23.86 21.55 -9.39
CA PRO A 234 -24.90 20.70 -8.83
C PRO A 234 -24.35 19.97 -7.60
N PRO A 235 -25.07 19.91 -6.47
CA PRO A 235 -24.57 19.26 -5.26
C PRO A 235 -24.49 17.73 -5.41
N LYS A 236 -25.20 17.16 -6.38
CA LYS A 236 -25.26 15.72 -6.67
C LYS A 236 -25.28 15.44 -8.18
N ALA A 237 -24.81 14.26 -8.57
CA ALA A 237 -24.96 13.69 -9.92
C ALA A 237 -25.07 12.16 -9.86
N LEU A 238 -25.55 11.53 -10.93
CA LEU A 238 -25.49 10.08 -11.14
C LEU A 238 -24.25 9.69 -11.94
N GLN A 239 -23.64 8.54 -11.64
CA GLN A 239 -22.49 8.06 -12.42
C GLN A 239 -22.91 7.80 -13.88
N GLY A 240 -22.18 8.43 -14.81
CA GLY A 240 -22.48 8.49 -16.24
C GLY A 240 -23.11 9.80 -16.71
N GLU A 241 -23.64 10.62 -15.81
CA GLU A 241 -24.25 11.92 -16.11
C GLU A 241 -23.20 12.97 -16.49
N THR A 242 -23.49 13.83 -17.48
CA THR A 242 -22.71 15.04 -17.76
C THR A 242 -23.46 16.25 -17.21
N VAL A 243 -22.79 17.05 -16.39
CA VAL A 243 -23.31 18.26 -15.76
C VAL A 243 -22.50 19.49 -16.14
N THR A 244 -23.15 20.65 -16.27
CA THR A 244 -22.45 21.92 -16.50
C THR A 244 -22.11 22.58 -15.17
N VAL A 245 -20.85 22.99 -15.00
CA VAL A 245 -20.43 23.87 -13.90
C VAL A 245 -20.03 25.24 -14.43
N VAL A 246 -20.36 26.29 -13.67
CA VAL A 246 -20.11 27.69 -14.04
C VAL A 246 -19.37 28.39 -12.91
N SER A 247 -18.31 29.13 -13.24
CA SER A 247 -17.59 29.97 -12.30
C SER A 247 -17.37 31.37 -12.88
N ASP A 248 -17.61 32.38 -12.04
CA ASP A 248 -17.31 33.77 -12.32
C ASP A 248 -15.87 34.09 -11.87
N VAL A 249 -15.08 34.73 -12.73
CA VAL A 249 -13.73 35.23 -12.46
C VAL A 249 -13.75 36.75 -12.56
N THR A 250 -13.68 37.43 -11.43
CA THR A 250 -13.71 38.90 -11.31
C THR A 250 -12.31 39.46 -11.12
N ASN A 251 -11.91 40.48 -11.88
CA ASN A 251 -10.70 41.26 -11.58
C ASN A 251 -10.97 42.20 -10.40
N VAL A 252 -10.23 42.00 -9.31
CA VAL A 252 -10.27 42.77 -8.06
C VAL A 252 -8.96 43.51 -7.78
N SER A 253 -8.03 43.55 -8.74
CA SER A 253 -6.85 44.43 -8.71
C SER A 253 -7.18 45.85 -9.18
N ASP A 254 -6.19 46.74 -9.10
CA ASP A 254 -6.22 48.11 -9.64
C ASP A 254 -5.75 48.21 -11.10
N ARG A 255 -5.29 47.10 -11.71
CA ARG A 255 -4.80 47.04 -13.10
C ARG A 255 -5.66 46.13 -13.99
N THR A 256 -5.60 46.33 -15.30
CA THR A 256 -6.18 45.36 -16.26
C THR A 256 -5.28 44.12 -16.31
N LEU A 257 -5.89 42.94 -16.33
CA LEU A 257 -5.21 41.65 -16.48
C LEU A 257 -5.33 41.18 -17.93
N GLU A 258 -4.31 40.53 -18.48
CA GLU A 258 -4.20 40.25 -19.92
C GLU A 258 -3.60 38.85 -20.15
N GLY A 259 -4.32 37.98 -20.88
CA GLY A 259 -3.85 36.64 -21.25
C GLY A 259 -4.15 35.49 -20.26
N LEU A 260 -4.94 35.74 -19.20
CA LEU A 260 -5.35 34.77 -18.17
C LEU A 260 -5.76 33.40 -18.76
N VAL A 261 -5.11 32.34 -18.29
CA VAL A 261 -5.47 30.93 -18.59
C VAL A 261 -6.06 30.30 -17.34
N VAL A 262 -7.35 30.02 -17.36
CA VAL A 262 -8.08 29.36 -16.26
C VAL A 262 -8.29 27.89 -16.59
N ARG A 263 -7.74 27.02 -15.75
CA ARG A 263 -7.80 25.56 -15.90
C ARG A 263 -8.64 24.93 -14.80
N LEU A 264 -9.56 24.07 -15.19
CA LEU A 264 -10.24 23.13 -14.31
C LEU A 264 -9.36 21.89 -14.06
N HIS A 265 -9.26 21.46 -12.80
CA HIS A 265 -8.52 20.26 -12.42
C HIS A 265 -9.47 19.14 -12.05
N GLU A 266 -9.18 17.96 -12.59
CA GLU A 266 -9.86 16.71 -12.22
C GLU A 266 -9.31 16.20 -10.87
N PRO A 267 -10.16 15.69 -9.97
CA PRO A 267 -9.70 15.07 -8.74
C PRO A 267 -8.93 13.78 -9.03
N TYR A 268 -7.81 13.57 -8.32
CA TYR A 268 -7.11 12.29 -8.31
C TYR A 268 -8.10 11.16 -7.95
N GLY A 269 -8.05 10.06 -8.70
CA GLY A 269 -9.08 9.01 -8.66
C GLY A 269 -10.13 9.12 -9.77
N TYR A 270 -10.22 10.24 -10.50
CA TYR A 270 -11.09 10.45 -11.68
C TYR A 270 -12.59 10.29 -11.40
N GLY A 271 -13.06 10.82 -10.27
CA GLY A 271 -14.49 10.90 -9.97
C GLY A 271 -15.29 11.81 -10.88
N LEU A 272 -14.65 12.89 -11.32
CA LEU A 272 -15.19 13.93 -12.19
C LEU A 272 -14.18 14.13 -13.33
N VAL A 273 -14.63 14.05 -14.57
CA VAL A 273 -13.79 14.15 -15.78
C VAL A 273 -14.31 15.25 -16.68
N VAL A 274 -13.44 16.09 -17.22
CA VAL A 274 -13.84 17.23 -18.06
C VAL A 274 -14.19 16.75 -19.47
N VAL A 275 -15.33 17.16 -19.98
CA VAL A 275 -15.73 16.88 -21.36
C VAL A 275 -15.09 17.91 -22.28
N GLY A 276 -14.12 17.47 -23.08
CA GLY A 276 -13.42 18.34 -24.04
C GLY A 276 -12.19 19.02 -23.43
N ASN A 277 -12.22 20.35 -23.30
CA ASN A 277 -11.06 21.14 -22.91
C ASN A 277 -11.21 21.75 -21.50
N ALA A 278 -10.27 21.44 -20.62
CA ALA A 278 -10.20 21.96 -19.26
C ALA A 278 -9.68 23.41 -19.16
N GLU A 279 -8.98 23.93 -20.18
CA GLU A 279 -8.38 25.28 -20.18
C GLU A 279 -9.21 26.28 -20.98
N GLN A 280 -9.66 27.35 -20.33
CA GLN A 280 -10.33 28.48 -20.95
C GLN A 280 -9.46 29.74 -20.81
N LYS A 281 -9.42 30.57 -21.85
CA LYS A 281 -8.59 31.77 -21.90
C LYS A 281 -9.45 33.02 -21.85
N ILE A 282 -9.12 33.94 -20.97
CA ILE A 282 -9.71 35.29 -20.91
C ILE A 282 -8.63 36.23 -21.48
N PRO A 283 -8.74 36.69 -22.75
CA PRO A 283 -7.66 37.47 -23.37
C PRO A 283 -7.36 38.77 -22.63
N ARG A 284 -8.37 39.38 -22.00
CA ARG A 284 -8.31 40.62 -21.24
C ARG A 284 -9.41 40.64 -20.19
N LEU A 285 -9.14 41.21 -19.01
CA LEU A 285 -10.12 41.43 -17.95
C LEU A 285 -9.85 42.78 -17.25
N ALA A 286 -10.68 43.78 -17.53
CA ALA A 286 -10.55 45.13 -16.96
C ALA A 286 -10.87 45.17 -15.45
N VAL A 287 -10.47 46.25 -14.77
CA VAL A 287 -10.70 46.45 -13.33
C VAL A 287 -12.20 46.36 -13.01
N GLY A 288 -12.58 45.45 -12.10
CA GLY A 288 -13.97 45.19 -11.73
C GLY A 288 -14.77 44.35 -12.74
N GLU A 289 -14.22 44.03 -13.91
CA GLU A 289 -14.86 43.17 -14.90
C GLU A 289 -14.93 41.72 -14.41
N THR A 290 -15.95 40.98 -14.86
CA THR A 290 -16.17 39.58 -14.50
C THR A 290 -16.43 38.74 -15.74
N ALA A 291 -15.58 37.74 -15.98
CA ALA A 291 -15.79 36.72 -17.01
C ALA A 291 -16.49 35.50 -16.40
N SER A 292 -17.56 35.03 -17.04
CA SER A 292 -18.24 33.77 -16.68
C SER A 292 -17.66 32.64 -17.52
N LEU A 293 -17.05 31.64 -16.88
CA LEU A 293 -16.49 30.45 -17.49
C LEU A 293 -17.37 29.23 -17.20
N SER A 294 -17.46 28.30 -18.15
CA SER A 294 -18.41 27.19 -18.09
C SER A 294 -17.81 25.90 -18.66
N TRP A 295 -17.79 24.83 -17.87
CA TRP A 295 -17.26 23.51 -18.28
C TRP A 295 -18.35 22.45 -18.19
N GLU A 296 -18.33 21.50 -19.12
CA GLU A 296 -19.06 20.24 -18.98
C GLU A 296 -18.19 19.21 -18.25
N ILE A 297 -18.76 18.54 -17.26
CA ILE A 297 -18.08 17.56 -16.41
C ILE A 297 -18.92 16.29 -16.39
N LYS A 298 -18.30 15.16 -16.71
CA LYS A 298 -18.88 13.84 -16.54
C LYS A 298 -18.64 13.33 -15.13
N ALA A 299 -19.72 12.95 -14.44
CA ALA A 299 -19.68 12.22 -13.19
C ALA A 299 -19.24 10.77 -13.46
N GLN A 300 -17.94 10.50 -13.31
CA GLN A 300 -17.28 9.31 -13.87
C GLN A 300 -17.13 8.17 -12.85
N ARG A 301 -17.00 8.46 -11.55
CA ARG A 301 -17.03 7.47 -10.45
C ARG A 301 -17.81 7.98 -9.24
N ALA A 302 -18.50 7.11 -8.51
CA ALA A 302 -19.26 7.49 -7.33
C ALA A 302 -18.42 7.91 -6.11
N SER A 303 -18.96 8.78 -5.25
CA SER A 303 -18.38 9.18 -3.95
C SER A 303 -18.01 7.98 -3.07
N ALA A 304 -18.68 6.85 -3.26
CA ALA A 304 -18.41 5.59 -2.58
C ALA A 304 -16.95 5.14 -2.69
N VAL A 305 -16.27 5.41 -3.82
CA VAL A 305 -14.84 5.06 -4.00
C VAL A 305 -13.88 6.11 -3.44
N ASN A 306 -14.37 7.33 -3.22
CA ASN A 306 -13.65 8.43 -2.59
C ASN A 306 -13.88 8.44 -1.07
N PHE A 307 -13.75 7.28 -0.42
CA PHE A 307 -13.98 7.10 1.03
C PHE A 307 -15.35 7.64 1.52
N ARG A 308 -16.38 7.54 0.67
CA ARG A 308 -17.74 8.08 0.86
C ARG A 308 -17.81 9.63 0.95
N GLN A 309 -16.78 10.33 0.47
CA GLN A 309 -16.73 11.79 0.39
C GLN A 309 -17.13 12.32 -1.00
N PRO A 310 -17.83 13.45 -1.11
CA PRO A 310 -18.07 14.13 -2.38
C PRO A 310 -16.76 14.52 -3.07
N TRP A 311 -16.72 14.38 -4.40
CA TRP A 311 -15.56 14.75 -5.20
C TRP A 311 -15.40 16.27 -5.25
N SER A 312 -14.16 16.74 -5.11
CA SER A 312 -13.86 18.18 -5.12
C SER A 312 -13.39 18.66 -6.49
N LEU A 313 -13.87 19.83 -6.90
CA LEU A 313 -13.42 20.56 -8.09
C LEU A 313 -12.54 21.74 -7.68
N GLN A 314 -11.46 21.95 -8.42
CA GLN A 314 -10.48 23.01 -8.19
C GLN A 314 -10.15 23.73 -9.50
N LEU A 315 -9.87 25.02 -9.41
CA LEU A 315 -9.45 25.87 -10.54
C LEU A 315 -8.02 26.38 -10.30
N SER A 316 -7.28 26.63 -11.38
CA SER A 316 -6.04 27.42 -11.33
C SER A 316 -6.03 28.51 -12.39
N VAL A 317 -5.49 29.68 -12.08
CA VAL A 317 -5.22 30.74 -13.06
C VAL A 317 -3.72 30.81 -13.29
N ASN A 318 -3.28 30.79 -14.54
CA ASN A 318 -1.87 30.79 -14.93
C ASN A 318 -1.04 29.77 -14.12
N LYS A 319 -1.56 28.54 -14.01
CA LYS A 319 -1.02 27.41 -13.22
C LYS A 319 -1.02 27.58 -11.68
N THR A 320 -1.32 28.77 -11.16
CA THR A 320 -1.47 29.01 -9.70
C THR A 320 -2.85 28.53 -9.23
N LEU A 321 -2.91 27.62 -8.26
CA LEU A 321 -4.16 27.06 -7.74
C LEU A 321 -4.98 28.14 -7.00
N ALA A 322 -6.28 28.24 -7.29
CA ALA A 322 -7.19 29.15 -6.63
C ALA A 322 -7.81 28.53 -5.37
N THR A 323 -8.16 29.37 -4.40
CA THR A 323 -8.82 28.96 -3.14
C THR A 323 -10.28 28.52 -3.32
N ALA A 324 -10.88 28.78 -4.48
CA ALA A 324 -12.29 28.47 -4.76
C ALA A 324 -12.48 26.98 -5.11
N ALA A 325 -12.86 26.17 -4.11
CA ALA A 325 -13.25 24.78 -4.29
C ALA A 325 -14.77 24.61 -4.33
N ALA A 326 -15.25 23.63 -5.11
CA ALA A 326 -16.63 23.15 -5.08
C ALA A 326 -16.68 21.63 -4.93
N ARG A 327 -17.86 21.05 -4.70
CA ARG A 327 -18.03 19.60 -4.49
C ARG A 327 -19.28 19.05 -5.18
N ILE A 328 -19.18 17.84 -5.72
CA ILE A 328 -20.30 17.07 -6.31
C ILE A 328 -20.32 15.68 -5.66
N ASP A 329 -21.47 15.29 -5.10
CA ASP A 329 -21.69 13.94 -4.57
C ASP A 329 -22.24 13.03 -5.69
N VAL A 330 -21.43 12.07 -6.15
CA VAL A 330 -21.78 11.18 -7.26
C VAL A 330 -22.32 9.86 -6.73
N THR A 331 -23.53 9.46 -7.14
CA THR A 331 -24.14 8.17 -6.78
C THR A 331 -23.99 7.17 -7.92
N ASP A 332 -23.58 5.94 -7.63
CA ASP A 332 -23.59 4.83 -8.60
C ASP A 332 -25.02 4.25 -8.68
N PRO A 333 -25.69 4.28 -9.84
CA PRO A 333 -27.02 3.68 -10.02
C PRO A 333 -26.98 2.17 -10.29
N ALA A 334 -25.79 1.56 -10.46
CA ALA A 334 -25.65 0.13 -10.70
C ALA A 334 -25.92 -0.70 -9.43
N PRO A 335 -26.50 -1.90 -9.54
CA PRO A 335 -26.56 -2.83 -8.42
C PRO A 335 -25.14 -3.29 -8.05
N GLY A 336 -24.85 -3.36 -6.76
CA GLY A 336 -23.57 -3.89 -6.26
C GLY A 336 -23.50 -5.41 -6.34
N LYS A 337 -22.38 -5.96 -5.83
CA LYS A 337 -22.12 -7.41 -5.80
C LYS A 337 -21.81 -7.88 -4.38
N VAL A 338 -22.48 -8.93 -3.93
CA VAL A 338 -22.10 -9.69 -2.72
C VAL A 338 -21.40 -10.98 -3.16
N PHE A 339 -20.13 -11.12 -2.84
CA PHE A 339 -19.44 -12.41 -2.96
C PHE A 339 -19.72 -13.28 -1.75
N TYR A 340 -20.01 -14.55 -1.98
CA TYR A 340 -19.81 -15.60 -0.99
C TYR A 340 -18.50 -16.31 -1.28
N VAL A 341 -17.54 -16.16 -0.36
CA VAL A 341 -16.18 -16.72 -0.47
C VAL A 341 -16.02 -17.84 0.55
N MET A 342 -15.67 -19.02 0.07
CA MET A 342 -15.29 -20.13 0.94
C MET A 342 -13.78 -20.13 1.09
N THR A 343 -13.29 -19.87 2.31
CA THR A 343 -11.87 -20.02 2.65
C THR A 343 -11.70 -21.22 3.57
N GLU A 344 -10.59 -21.93 3.43
CA GLU A 344 -10.09 -22.82 4.47
C GLU A 344 -8.58 -22.94 4.41
N ASP A 345 -7.97 -23.24 5.55
CA ASP A 345 -6.53 -23.39 5.68
C ASP A 345 -6.17 -24.86 5.44
N LEU A 346 -5.64 -25.10 4.23
CA LEU A 346 -5.25 -26.39 3.70
C LEU A 346 -3.85 -26.73 4.20
N GLU A 347 -3.75 -26.88 5.52
CA GLU A 347 -2.57 -27.39 6.20
C GLU A 347 -2.75 -28.83 6.67
N PRO A 348 -1.65 -29.60 6.76
CA PRO A 348 -1.63 -30.85 7.49
C PRO A 348 -1.08 -30.62 8.92
N MET A 349 -1.50 -31.44 9.87
CA MET A 349 -0.90 -31.47 11.21
C MET A 349 -1.16 -32.85 11.84
N ASP A 350 -0.23 -33.34 12.67
CA ASP A 350 -0.47 -34.59 13.40
C ASP A 350 -1.58 -34.36 14.44
N ALA A 351 -2.64 -35.16 14.39
CA ALA A 351 -3.81 -34.93 15.23
C ALA A 351 -3.64 -35.35 16.71
N ALA A 352 -2.41 -35.52 17.20
CA ALA A 352 -2.15 -35.95 18.57
C ALA A 352 -2.45 -34.84 19.59
N GLY A 353 -2.87 -35.23 20.80
CA GLY A 353 -3.26 -34.30 21.86
C GLY A 353 -4.66 -33.68 21.70
N TYR A 354 -5.28 -33.73 20.52
CA TYR A 354 -6.65 -33.29 20.32
C TYR A 354 -7.67 -34.32 20.87
N PRO A 355 -8.78 -33.87 21.50
CA PRO A 355 -9.82 -34.77 22.01
C PRO A 355 -10.67 -35.42 20.89
N THR A 356 -10.58 -34.91 19.67
CA THR A 356 -11.21 -35.45 18.47
C THR A 356 -10.14 -36.04 17.56
N ALA A 357 -10.28 -37.31 17.20
CA ALA A 357 -9.39 -37.96 16.24
C ALA A 357 -9.66 -37.44 14.81
N TRP A 358 -9.08 -36.29 14.47
CA TRP A 358 -9.07 -35.65 13.15
C TRP A 358 -8.02 -36.23 12.18
N GLY A 359 -7.20 -37.15 12.68
CA GLY A 359 -6.02 -37.73 12.03
C GLY A 359 -5.57 -38.99 12.76
N ASN A 360 -4.34 -39.45 12.55
CA ASN A 360 -3.79 -40.54 13.36
C ASN A 360 -3.53 -40.05 14.79
N GLN A 361 -3.51 -40.99 15.74
CA GLN A 361 -3.33 -40.71 17.17
C GLN A 361 -1.99 -41.29 17.66
N ASN A 362 -0.98 -41.21 16.79
CA ASN A 362 0.36 -41.78 16.93
C ASN A 362 1.44 -40.74 17.31
N GLY A 363 1.17 -39.44 17.15
CA GLY A 363 2.13 -38.35 17.38
C GLY A 363 3.07 -38.07 16.20
N TRP A 364 2.72 -38.54 14.99
CA TRP A 364 3.56 -38.40 13.79
C TRP A 364 2.69 -38.24 12.55
N LEU A 365 2.86 -37.13 11.83
CA LEU A 365 2.20 -36.86 10.56
C LEU A 365 2.80 -37.79 9.50
N ASP A 366 2.05 -38.81 9.10
CA ASP A 366 2.48 -39.82 8.13
C ASP A 366 1.97 -39.56 6.71
N ALA A 367 2.52 -40.29 5.73
CA ALA A 367 2.21 -40.13 4.32
C ALA A 367 0.75 -40.46 3.93
N GLU A 368 0.01 -41.23 4.73
CA GLU A 368 -1.42 -41.47 4.50
C GLU A 368 -2.25 -40.29 5.01
N GLU A 369 -1.96 -39.80 6.22
CA GLU A 369 -2.65 -38.66 6.83
C GLU A 369 -2.47 -37.38 6.02
N PHE A 370 -1.22 -37.08 5.65
CA PHE A 370 -0.85 -35.96 4.77
C PHE A 370 -1.64 -35.99 3.45
N ARG A 371 -1.83 -37.17 2.86
CA ARG A 371 -2.61 -37.39 1.62
C ARG A 371 -4.11 -37.21 1.85
N VAL A 372 -4.66 -37.72 2.96
CA VAL A 372 -6.09 -37.60 3.26
C VAL A 372 -6.47 -36.14 3.56
N GLN A 373 -5.67 -35.45 4.38
CA GLN A 373 -5.90 -34.05 4.75
C GLN A 373 -5.79 -33.13 3.52
N LEU A 374 -4.72 -33.25 2.73
CA LEU A 374 -4.42 -32.33 1.61
C LEU A 374 -5.02 -32.72 0.24
N VAL A 375 -5.53 -33.95 0.06
CA VAL A 375 -6.13 -34.41 -1.22
C VAL A 375 -7.57 -34.87 -1.03
N ASP A 376 -7.81 -35.96 -0.28
CA ASP A 376 -9.13 -36.59 -0.26
C ASP A 376 -10.23 -35.64 0.24
N LYS A 377 -9.93 -34.86 1.29
CA LYS A 377 -10.84 -33.84 1.82
C LYS A 377 -10.99 -32.66 0.87
N ALA A 378 -9.90 -32.04 0.42
CA ALA A 378 -9.93 -30.89 -0.49
C ALA A 378 -10.73 -31.17 -1.77
N GLU A 379 -10.47 -32.30 -2.44
CA GLU A 379 -11.24 -32.68 -3.63
C GLU A 379 -12.71 -33.00 -3.32
N ALA A 380 -13.04 -33.50 -2.13
CA ALA A 380 -14.44 -33.72 -1.74
C ALA A 380 -15.18 -32.39 -1.53
N LEU A 381 -14.54 -31.41 -0.89
CA LEU A 381 -15.03 -30.05 -0.76
C LEU A 381 -15.25 -29.41 -2.14
N ASN A 382 -14.34 -29.65 -3.09
CA ASN A 382 -14.42 -29.14 -4.46
C ASN A 382 -15.57 -29.78 -5.25
N ARG A 383 -15.70 -31.10 -5.24
CA ARG A 383 -16.83 -31.82 -5.86
C ARG A 383 -18.20 -31.35 -5.35
N ILE A 384 -18.30 -30.96 -4.06
CA ILE A 384 -19.52 -30.39 -3.48
C ILE A 384 -19.72 -28.94 -3.95
N ALA A 385 -18.67 -28.13 -4.02
CA ALA A 385 -18.73 -26.76 -4.49
C ALA A 385 -19.17 -26.67 -5.96
N GLU A 386 -18.54 -27.43 -6.85
CA GLU A 386 -18.82 -27.44 -8.30
C GLU A 386 -20.27 -27.85 -8.62
N LYS A 387 -20.82 -28.84 -7.88
CA LYS A 387 -22.23 -29.25 -7.97
C LYS A 387 -23.19 -28.05 -7.84
N HIS A 388 -22.81 -27.06 -7.04
CA HIS A 388 -23.56 -25.81 -6.85
C HIS A 388 -23.06 -24.66 -7.73
N GLY A 389 -21.90 -24.78 -8.36
CA GLY A 389 -21.25 -23.70 -9.13
C GLY A 389 -20.48 -22.73 -8.22
N ALA A 390 -20.04 -23.21 -7.06
CA ALA A 390 -19.17 -22.51 -6.14
C ALA A 390 -17.71 -22.98 -6.29
N PHE A 391 -16.79 -22.20 -5.73
CA PHE A 391 -15.35 -22.46 -5.76
C PHE A 391 -14.74 -22.23 -4.38
N TRP A 392 -13.68 -22.99 -4.06
CA TRP A 392 -12.94 -22.84 -2.82
C TRP A 392 -11.72 -21.93 -2.99
N THR A 393 -11.32 -21.31 -1.87
CA THR A 393 -10.00 -20.74 -1.66
C THR A 393 -9.30 -21.60 -0.60
N HIS A 394 -8.40 -22.45 -1.05
CA HIS A 394 -7.53 -23.25 -0.20
C HIS A 394 -6.26 -22.45 0.09
N TYR A 395 -5.99 -22.11 1.35
CA TYR A 395 -4.69 -21.58 1.74
C TYR A 395 -3.75 -22.75 2.04
N LEU A 396 -2.97 -23.16 1.04
CA LEU A 396 -2.07 -24.32 1.12
C LEU A 396 -0.81 -23.99 1.91
N ALA A 397 -0.54 -24.74 2.98
CA ALA A 397 0.71 -24.68 3.72
C ALA A 397 1.89 -25.27 2.92
N MET A 398 2.39 -24.49 1.95
CA MET A 398 3.57 -24.86 1.14
C MET A 398 4.81 -25.23 1.96
N PRO A 399 5.11 -24.62 3.13
CA PRO A 399 6.19 -25.10 3.99
C PRO A 399 6.05 -26.57 4.41
N ALA A 400 4.82 -27.05 4.66
CA ALA A 400 4.57 -28.45 5.02
C ALA A 400 4.85 -29.43 3.85
N MET A 401 4.78 -28.97 2.60
CA MET A 401 5.27 -29.73 1.44
C MET A 401 6.79 -29.90 1.47
N GLU A 402 7.54 -28.92 1.98
CA GLU A 402 9.00 -29.02 2.12
C GLU A 402 9.41 -29.91 3.30
N ALA A 403 8.65 -29.91 4.41
CA ALA A 403 8.78 -30.91 5.48
C ALA A 403 8.49 -32.34 4.97
N GLY A 404 7.45 -32.53 4.15
CA GLY A 404 7.18 -33.80 3.48
C GLY A 404 8.30 -34.21 2.52
N GLU A 405 8.86 -33.27 1.75
CA GLU A 405 10.04 -33.53 0.90
C GLU A 405 11.30 -33.89 1.70
N TRP A 406 11.45 -33.36 2.92
CA TRP A 406 12.49 -33.75 3.87
C TRP A 406 12.26 -35.19 4.38
N ALA A 407 11.06 -35.53 4.82
CA ALA A 407 10.69 -36.91 5.19
C ALA A 407 10.89 -37.90 4.03
N ALA A 408 10.57 -37.49 2.79
CA ALA A 408 10.77 -38.29 1.56
C ALA A 408 12.26 -38.57 1.20
N LYS A 409 13.21 -37.90 1.87
CA LYS A 409 14.67 -38.15 1.77
C LYS A 409 15.15 -39.14 2.85
N LEU A 410 14.47 -39.20 3.99
CA LEU A 410 14.78 -40.11 5.11
C LEU A 410 14.05 -41.47 5.00
N SER A 411 12.84 -41.47 4.44
CA SER A 411 12.01 -42.67 4.30
C SER A 411 12.61 -43.72 3.36
N THR A 412 12.54 -44.98 3.80
CA THR A 412 12.87 -46.16 3.00
C THR A 412 11.69 -46.65 2.15
N LYS A 413 10.50 -46.04 2.28
CA LYS A 413 9.27 -46.39 1.54
C LYS A 413 8.99 -45.36 0.45
N SER A 414 8.19 -45.74 -0.55
CA SER A 414 7.76 -44.82 -1.62
C SER A 414 6.61 -43.89 -1.23
N ALA A 415 5.92 -44.17 -0.11
CA ALA A 415 4.66 -43.54 0.28
C ALA A 415 4.72 -42.01 0.25
N TRP A 416 5.69 -41.40 0.92
CA TRP A 416 5.88 -39.94 0.93
C TRP A 416 5.98 -39.32 -0.46
N ARG A 417 6.73 -39.95 -1.37
CA ARG A 417 6.91 -39.43 -2.74
C ARG A 417 5.59 -39.51 -3.51
N THR A 418 4.87 -40.63 -3.37
CA THR A 418 3.53 -40.80 -3.96
C THR A 418 2.54 -39.78 -3.43
N SER A 419 2.47 -39.53 -2.12
CA SER A 419 1.55 -38.57 -1.52
C SER A 419 1.87 -37.12 -1.93
N LEU A 420 3.15 -36.73 -1.94
CA LEU A 420 3.56 -35.40 -2.41
C LEU A 420 3.24 -35.18 -3.89
N ASP A 421 3.48 -36.17 -4.76
CA ASP A 421 3.14 -36.07 -6.17
C ASP A 421 1.61 -36.07 -6.41
N GLN A 422 0.84 -36.74 -5.55
CA GLN A 422 -0.63 -36.66 -5.55
C GLN A 422 -1.13 -35.27 -5.14
N VAL A 423 -0.58 -34.64 -4.09
CA VAL A 423 -0.93 -33.24 -3.73
C VAL A 423 -0.58 -32.30 -4.89
N ARG A 424 0.65 -32.37 -5.44
CA ARG A 424 1.04 -31.54 -6.59
C ARG A 424 0.23 -31.83 -7.86
N ALA A 425 -0.40 -33.00 -8.00
CA ALA A 425 -1.30 -33.32 -9.11
C ALA A 425 -2.70 -32.73 -8.86
N SER A 426 -3.23 -32.89 -7.65
CA SER A 426 -4.55 -32.40 -7.24
C SER A 426 -4.60 -30.86 -7.30
N VAL A 427 -3.63 -30.17 -6.70
CA VAL A 427 -3.52 -28.69 -6.77
C VAL A 427 -3.58 -28.18 -8.22
N ARG A 428 -2.85 -28.82 -9.15
CA ARG A 428 -2.86 -28.45 -10.59
C ARG A 428 -4.21 -28.72 -11.26
N ALA A 429 -4.81 -29.88 -10.98
CA ALA A 429 -6.09 -30.29 -11.57
C ALA A 429 -7.24 -29.41 -11.09
N GLU A 430 -7.34 -29.18 -9.79
CA GLU A 430 -8.39 -28.39 -9.15
C GLU A 430 -8.21 -26.89 -9.43
N SER A 431 -6.97 -26.38 -9.46
CA SER A 431 -6.69 -25.00 -9.92
C SER A 431 -7.22 -24.76 -11.33
N LYS A 432 -6.98 -25.69 -12.25
CA LYS A 432 -7.48 -25.62 -13.64
C LYS A 432 -9.02 -25.65 -13.74
N ARG A 433 -9.72 -26.16 -12.71
CA ARG A 433 -11.19 -26.20 -12.63
C ARG A 433 -11.80 -24.92 -12.05
N GLY A 434 -10.98 -24.03 -11.47
CA GLY A 434 -11.42 -22.73 -10.94
C GLY A 434 -11.31 -22.58 -9.42
N HIS A 435 -10.78 -23.58 -8.71
CA HIS A 435 -10.50 -23.49 -7.28
C HIS A 435 -9.19 -22.71 -7.06
N GLU A 436 -9.14 -21.81 -6.09
CA GLU A 436 -7.94 -21.04 -5.78
C GLU A 436 -7.09 -21.81 -4.76
N TYR A 437 -5.80 -21.97 -5.05
CA TYR A 437 -4.80 -22.50 -4.12
C TYR A 437 -3.81 -21.39 -3.81
N ALA A 438 -4.11 -20.61 -2.78
CA ALA A 438 -3.30 -19.51 -2.27
C ALA A 438 -2.28 -20.03 -1.25
N LEU A 439 -1.33 -19.18 -0.84
CA LEU A 439 -0.32 -19.57 0.15
C LEU A 439 -0.84 -19.41 1.58
N HIS A 440 -0.62 -20.43 2.41
CA HIS A 440 -0.58 -20.30 3.87
C HIS A 440 0.87 -20.36 4.35
N LEU A 441 1.29 -19.42 5.20
CA LEU A 441 2.71 -19.21 5.53
C LEU A 441 3.08 -19.65 6.95
N HIS A 442 2.93 -20.95 7.22
CA HIS A 442 3.39 -21.62 8.44
C HIS A 442 4.87 -22.00 8.36
N SER A 443 5.74 -21.07 8.75
CA SER A 443 7.18 -21.18 8.48
C SER A 443 7.93 -22.22 9.33
N ASP A 444 7.30 -22.73 10.38
CA ASP A 444 7.76 -23.79 11.28
C ASP A 444 8.02 -25.15 10.61
N TYR A 445 7.38 -25.41 9.47
CA TYR A 445 7.64 -26.60 8.66
C TYR A 445 8.87 -26.47 7.73
N ASP A 446 9.42 -25.27 7.54
CA ASP A 446 10.57 -25.07 6.63
C ASP A 446 11.87 -25.65 7.23
N PRO A 447 12.50 -26.67 6.62
CA PRO A 447 13.74 -27.28 7.14
C PRO A 447 14.99 -26.38 7.02
N GLU A 448 14.93 -25.26 6.29
CA GLU A 448 16.03 -24.31 6.11
C GLU A 448 15.91 -23.05 6.99
N VAL A 449 14.78 -22.84 7.67
CA VAL A 449 14.58 -21.68 8.57
C VAL A 449 15.26 -21.88 9.93
N PRO A 450 16.17 -20.98 10.37
CA PRO A 450 16.92 -21.16 11.62
C PRO A 450 16.05 -21.18 12.88
N GLY A 451 16.12 -22.29 13.62
CA GLY A 451 15.39 -22.54 14.87
C GLY A 451 14.25 -23.55 14.73
N ASN A 452 13.86 -23.90 13.49
CA ASN A 452 12.97 -25.03 13.25
C ASN A 452 13.67 -26.35 13.58
N VAL A 453 12.88 -27.31 14.05
CA VAL A 453 13.32 -28.68 14.28
C VAL A 453 12.25 -29.61 13.74
N LEU A 454 12.60 -30.36 12.70
CA LEU A 454 11.83 -31.49 12.22
C LEU A 454 12.42 -32.78 12.81
N SER A 455 11.54 -33.66 13.29
CA SER A 455 11.87 -35.02 13.71
C SER A 455 11.22 -36.04 12.77
N TYR A 456 11.79 -37.23 12.65
CA TYR A 456 11.25 -38.30 11.81
C TYR A 456 11.35 -39.64 12.55
N ASP A 457 10.27 -40.40 12.57
CA ASP A 457 10.20 -41.74 13.16
C ASP A 457 10.12 -42.82 12.06
N PRO A 458 11.13 -43.70 11.92
CA PRO A 458 11.09 -44.83 11.00
C PRO A 458 9.99 -45.86 11.29
N THR A 459 9.42 -45.88 12.50
CA THR A 459 8.41 -46.87 12.93
C THR A 459 7.05 -46.59 12.28
N THR A 460 6.56 -45.36 12.44
CA THR A 460 5.38 -44.83 11.75
C THR A 460 5.67 -44.49 10.28
N ASP A 461 6.91 -44.11 9.96
CA ASP A 461 7.28 -43.40 8.73
C ASP A 461 6.57 -42.04 8.61
N GLY A 462 6.48 -41.35 9.75
CA GLY A 462 5.94 -40.00 9.87
C GLY A 462 6.97 -38.97 10.34
N PHE A 463 6.64 -37.69 10.22
CA PHE A 463 7.43 -36.58 10.75
C PHE A 463 6.65 -35.77 11.81
N TRP A 464 7.38 -34.95 12.56
CA TRP A 464 6.84 -34.01 13.54
C TRP A 464 7.64 -32.69 13.45
N ALA A 465 6.97 -31.56 13.65
CA ALA A 465 7.58 -30.23 13.64
C ALA A 465 7.48 -29.56 15.02
N ASN A 466 8.46 -28.74 15.39
CA ASN A 466 8.48 -28.12 16.72
C ASN A 466 7.53 -26.92 16.92
N HIS A 467 6.86 -26.46 15.86
CA HIS A 467 5.92 -25.32 15.86
C HIS A 467 6.47 -24.01 16.45
N MET A 468 7.81 -23.86 16.56
CA MET A 468 8.45 -22.69 17.22
C MET A 468 8.45 -21.42 16.35
N ARG A 469 8.12 -21.52 15.05
CA ARG A 469 8.06 -20.42 14.07
C ARG A 469 6.72 -20.38 13.32
N HIS A 470 5.65 -20.71 14.04
CA HIS A 470 4.32 -20.94 13.47
C HIS A 470 3.69 -19.65 12.92
N GLY A 471 3.84 -18.52 13.62
CA GLY A 471 3.53 -17.18 13.10
C GLY A 471 4.61 -16.61 12.17
N TRP A 472 4.23 -15.75 11.21
CA TRP A 472 5.14 -15.17 10.21
C TRP A 472 5.84 -13.88 10.68
N ALA A 473 5.11 -12.80 10.92
CA ALA A 473 5.71 -11.47 11.10
C ALA A 473 6.58 -11.34 12.37
N HIS A 474 6.30 -12.08 13.44
CA HIS A 474 7.17 -12.18 14.62
C HIS A 474 8.37 -13.12 14.40
N SER A 475 8.25 -14.13 13.52
CA SER A 475 9.37 -15.02 13.19
C SER A 475 10.44 -14.33 12.33
N PHE A 476 10.02 -13.45 11.44
CA PHE A 476 10.88 -12.68 10.54
C PHE A 476 10.77 -11.17 10.85
N PRO A 477 11.59 -10.61 11.76
CA PRO A 477 11.46 -9.21 12.20
C PRO A 477 11.94 -8.18 11.17
N THR A 478 12.40 -8.61 9.99
CA THR A 478 12.97 -7.74 8.94
C THR A 478 12.30 -7.98 7.59
N GLU A 479 11.97 -6.90 6.88
CA GLU A 479 11.41 -6.92 5.52
C GLU A 479 12.28 -7.67 4.50
N GLY A 480 13.56 -7.30 4.41
CA GLY A 480 14.58 -7.97 3.58
C GLY A 480 14.38 -7.82 2.07
N ASP A 481 14.94 -8.76 1.30
CA ASP A 481 14.79 -8.84 -0.15
C ASP A 481 14.45 -10.27 -0.63
N PRO A 482 13.95 -10.46 -1.86
CA PRO A 482 13.51 -11.75 -2.39
C PRO A 482 14.53 -12.91 -2.34
N ASN A 483 15.82 -12.61 -2.24
CA ASN A 483 16.90 -13.60 -2.19
C ASN A 483 17.32 -13.96 -0.75
N GLN A 484 16.78 -13.28 0.27
CA GLN A 484 17.10 -13.48 1.68
C GLN A 484 16.03 -14.33 2.38
N ARG A 485 16.06 -15.67 2.23
CA ARG A 485 15.04 -16.62 2.75
C ARG A 485 14.66 -16.37 4.23
N GLY A 486 15.59 -15.94 5.08
CA GLY A 486 15.35 -15.58 6.48
C GLY A 486 14.70 -14.21 6.73
N THR A 487 13.88 -13.69 5.82
CA THR A 487 13.23 -12.37 5.90
C THR A 487 11.79 -12.43 5.38
N ARG A 488 10.93 -11.46 5.74
CA ARG A 488 9.50 -11.47 5.34
C ARG A 488 9.32 -11.57 3.84
N THR A 489 10.09 -10.80 3.07
CA THR A 489 10.06 -10.82 1.60
C THR A 489 10.61 -12.14 1.07
N GLY A 490 11.79 -12.59 1.52
CA GLY A 490 12.43 -13.79 0.99
C GLY A 490 11.66 -15.08 1.23
N ILE A 491 11.11 -15.30 2.44
CA ILE A 491 10.32 -16.51 2.76
C ILE A 491 9.01 -16.55 1.95
N LEU A 492 8.34 -15.40 1.82
CA LEU A 492 7.11 -15.23 1.05
C LEU A 492 7.34 -15.49 -0.44
N PHE A 493 8.38 -14.88 -1.02
CA PHE A 493 8.77 -15.08 -2.43
C PHE A 493 9.12 -16.54 -2.73
N HIS A 494 9.86 -17.20 -1.84
CA HIS A 494 10.29 -18.59 -2.03
C HIS A 494 9.09 -19.55 -2.16
N HIS A 495 8.17 -19.58 -1.20
CA HIS A 495 7.03 -20.49 -1.27
C HIS A 495 6.01 -20.10 -2.36
N LEU A 496 5.78 -18.79 -2.62
CA LEU A 496 4.94 -18.34 -3.75
C LEU A 496 5.53 -18.73 -5.11
N LYS A 497 6.86 -18.70 -5.27
CA LYS A 497 7.54 -19.11 -6.49
C LYS A 497 7.31 -20.58 -6.84
N GLU A 498 7.20 -21.45 -5.83
CA GLU A 498 6.86 -22.86 -6.05
C GLU A 498 5.35 -23.06 -6.27
N LEU A 499 4.49 -22.41 -5.48
CA LEU A 499 3.03 -22.49 -5.63
C LEU A 499 2.56 -21.99 -7.01
N THR A 500 3.11 -20.89 -7.50
CA THR A 500 2.77 -20.32 -8.82
C THR A 500 3.22 -21.17 -10.02
N LYS A 501 3.94 -22.28 -9.80
CA LYS A 501 4.17 -23.36 -10.81
C LYS A 501 3.05 -24.41 -10.82
N LEU A 502 2.34 -24.59 -9.69
CA LEU A 502 1.20 -25.50 -9.58
C LEU A 502 -0.08 -24.82 -10.08
N THR A 503 -0.24 -23.53 -9.81
CA THR A 503 -1.46 -22.76 -10.14
C THR A 503 -1.43 -22.06 -11.50
N VAL A 504 -0.41 -22.31 -12.34
CA VAL A 504 -0.21 -21.64 -13.65
C VAL A 504 -1.40 -21.78 -14.65
N SER A 505 -2.25 -22.78 -14.47
CA SER A 505 -3.47 -23.00 -15.28
C SER A 505 -4.76 -22.46 -14.63
N TYR A 506 -4.67 -21.66 -13.56
CA TYR A 506 -5.83 -21.08 -12.89
C TYR A 506 -6.62 -20.15 -13.84
N PRO A 507 -7.94 -20.36 -14.05
CA PRO A 507 -8.71 -19.65 -15.08
C PRO A 507 -8.78 -18.13 -14.99
N THR A 508 -8.43 -17.54 -13.84
CA THR A 508 -8.38 -16.07 -13.66
C THR A 508 -6.96 -15.51 -13.56
N GLY A 509 -5.94 -16.27 -13.98
CA GLY A 509 -4.56 -15.79 -14.06
C GLY A 509 -3.79 -15.87 -12.74
N GLU A 510 -3.18 -14.77 -12.33
CA GLU A 510 -2.38 -14.67 -11.11
C GLU A 510 -3.27 -14.64 -9.85
N ILE A 511 -2.80 -15.31 -8.80
CA ILE A 511 -3.43 -15.35 -7.47
C ILE A 511 -2.96 -14.13 -6.69
N LEU A 512 -3.90 -13.38 -6.12
CA LEU A 512 -3.68 -12.07 -5.53
C LEU A 512 -3.70 -12.09 -3.99
N THR A 513 -3.93 -13.25 -3.38
CA THR A 513 -4.10 -13.39 -1.92
C THR A 513 -3.20 -14.46 -1.31
N SER A 514 -2.87 -14.28 -0.04
CA SER A 514 -2.29 -15.29 0.85
C SER A 514 -2.77 -15.05 2.28
N ARG A 515 -2.47 -16.00 3.16
CA ARG A 515 -2.76 -15.93 4.59
C ARG A 515 -1.51 -16.21 5.41
N THR A 516 -1.21 -15.37 6.39
CA THR A 516 -0.06 -15.57 7.27
C THR A 516 -0.31 -16.73 8.24
N GLY A 517 0.73 -17.47 8.60
CA GLY A 517 0.62 -18.48 9.65
C GLY A 517 0.15 -17.83 10.96
N SER A 518 -0.79 -18.48 11.65
CA SER A 518 -1.38 -17.97 12.91
C SER A 518 -2.05 -16.59 12.84
N PHE A 519 -2.39 -16.11 11.64
CA PHE A 519 -2.88 -14.73 11.41
C PHE A 519 -1.88 -13.65 11.87
N ASP A 520 -0.58 -13.99 11.91
CA ASP A 520 0.52 -13.11 12.32
C ASP A 520 1.00 -12.23 11.15
N PHE A 521 0.20 -11.20 10.83
CA PHE A 521 0.54 -10.21 9.82
C PHE A 521 1.44 -9.09 10.37
N GLY A 522 1.38 -8.79 11.66
CA GLY A 522 2.30 -7.87 12.32
C GLY A 522 1.87 -7.43 13.72
N ASN A 523 2.64 -6.52 14.31
CA ASN A 523 2.26 -5.81 15.53
C ASN A 523 2.61 -4.32 15.39
N GLY A 524 1.58 -3.50 15.18
CA GLY A 524 1.68 -2.05 15.07
C GLY A 524 2.32 -1.55 13.76
N PRO A 525 2.29 -0.22 13.53
CA PRO A 525 2.37 0.31 12.16
C PRO A 525 3.68 0.03 11.41
N GLU A 526 4.82 0.13 12.09
CA GLU A 526 6.12 -0.18 11.48
C GLU A 526 6.22 -1.64 11.02
N SER A 527 5.62 -2.57 11.78
CA SER A 527 5.57 -3.99 11.41
C SER A 527 4.56 -4.25 10.30
N GLU A 528 3.34 -3.74 10.42
CA GLU A 528 2.30 -3.99 9.41
C GLU A 528 2.68 -3.38 8.06
N ALA A 529 3.34 -2.21 8.04
CA ALA A 529 3.88 -1.62 6.82
C ALA A 529 4.98 -2.46 6.15
N MET A 530 5.87 -3.13 6.92
CA MET A 530 6.84 -4.09 6.35
C MET A 530 6.14 -5.29 5.69
N SER A 531 5.07 -5.79 6.31
CA SER A 531 4.30 -6.92 5.78
C SER A 531 3.49 -6.56 4.54
N ILE A 532 2.87 -5.36 4.53
CA ILE A 532 2.25 -4.77 3.35
C ILE A 532 3.28 -4.68 2.22
N ARG A 533 4.45 -4.06 2.44
CA ARG A 533 5.49 -3.96 1.40
C ARG A 533 5.98 -5.32 0.90
N ALA A 534 6.15 -6.32 1.76
CA ALA A 534 6.50 -7.69 1.33
C ALA A 534 5.42 -8.32 0.43
N TYR A 535 4.13 -8.21 0.79
CA TYR A 535 3.00 -8.66 -0.05
C TYR A 535 2.98 -7.93 -1.40
N ARG A 536 3.06 -6.59 -1.39
CA ARG A 536 3.06 -5.74 -2.59
C ARG A 536 4.26 -6.05 -3.49
N ALA A 537 5.44 -6.31 -2.91
CA ALA A 537 6.62 -6.76 -3.64
C ALA A 537 6.36 -8.09 -4.35
N ALA A 538 5.79 -9.07 -3.65
CA ALA A 538 5.47 -10.40 -4.18
C ALA A 538 4.36 -10.41 -5.25
N GLY A 539 3.65 -9.29 -5.45
CA GLY A 539 2.54 -9.18 -6.39
C GLY A 539 1.17 -9.50 -5.79
N LEU A 540 1.11 -9.71 -4.47
CA LEU A 540 -0.14 -9.85 -3.74
C LEU A 540 -0.81 -8.48 -3.55
N TRP A 541 -2.13 -8.53 -3.43
CA TRP A 541 -2.99 -7.36 -3.27
C TRP A 541 -4.06 -7.51 -2.19
N GLY A 542 -4.27 -8.70 -1.63
CA GLY A 542 -5.24 -8.89 -0.57
C GLY A 542 -4.85 -9.93 0.47
N ASN A 543 -5.50 -9.82 1.62
CA ASN A 543 -5.18 -10.51 2.87
C ASN A 543 -6.45 -10.76 3.69
N THR A 544 -6.37 -11.61 4.72
CA THR A 544 -7.55 -12.08 5.48
C THR A 544 -7.28 -12.26 6.99
N ASP A 545 -6.24 -11.59 7.50
CA ASP A 545 -5.67 -11.76 8.85
C ASP A 545 -6.01 -10.63 9.83
N ALA A 546 -6.78 -9.60 9.45
CA ALA A 546 -6.98 -8.42 10.30
C ALA A 546 -7.78 -8.68 11.59
N ASP A 547 -7.41 -7.96 12.65
CA ASP A 547 -7.62 -8.28 14.07
C ASP A 547 -7.14 -9.69 14.51
N GLY A 548 -6.46 -10.49 13.66
CA GLY A 548 -5.77 -11.72 14.07
C GLY A 548 -4.44 -11.45 14.78
N ASN A 549 -3.79 -10.34 14.42
CA ASN A 549 -2.61 -9.79 15.09
C ASN A 549 -2.78 -9.75 16.61
N GLU A 550 -1.71 -10.06 17.35
CA GLU A 550 -1.67 -10.25 18.81
C GLU A 550 -2.68 -11.27 19.40
N GLY A 551 -3.32 -12.10 18.57
CA GLY A 551 -4.31 -13.09 19.02
C GLY A 551 -5.71 -12.51 19.27
N GLY A 552 -6.10 -11.49 18.50
CA GLY A 552 -7.44 -10.93 18.52
C GLY A 552 -8.50 -11.81 17.81
N ILE A 553 -9.54 -11.18 17.26
CA ILE A 553 -10.68 -11.87 16.64
C ILE A 553 -10.63 -11.68 15.12
N THR A 554 -10.08 -12.66 14.41
CA THR A 554 -9.93 -12.67 12.94
C THR A 554 -11.22 -12.33 12.18
N SER A 555 -12.39 -12.68 12.73
CA SER A 555 -13.70 -12.48 12.11
C SER A 555 -14.33 -11.09 12.33
N GLY A 556 -14.75 -10.45 11.24
CA GLY A 556 -15.31 -9.09 11.22
C GLY A 556 -16.85 -9.03 11.13
N ASP A 557 -17.42 -7.86 11.44
CA ASP A 557 -18.83 -7.56 11.20
C ASP A 557 -19.09 -7.29 9.70
N TYR A 558 -20.31 -7.54 9.19
CA TYR A 558 -20.61 -7.43 7.74
C TYR A 558 -20.23 -6.06 7.12
N SER A 559 -20.41 -4.97 7.88
CA SER A 559 -20.06 -3.61 7.46
C SER A 559 -18.54 -3.35 7.36
N LYS A 560 -17.71 -4.28 7.82
CA LYS A 560 -16.23 -4.31 7.72
C LYS A 560 -15.72 -5.55 6.97
N SER A 561 -16.56 -6.20 6.15
CA SER A 561 -16.23 -7.50 5.53
C SER A 561 -15.13 -7.45 4.47
N VAL A 562 -14.95 -6.31 3.80
CA VAL A 562 -13.85 -6.04 2.86
C VAL A 562 -13.57 -4.54 2.76
N TYR A 563 -12.30 -4.15 2.80
CA TYR A 563 -11.85 -2.74 2.71
C TYR A 563 -10.45 -2.61 2.12
N LEU A 564 -10.14 -1.44 1.57
CA LEU A 564 -8.74 -1.02 1.34
C LEU A 564 -8.13 -0.55 2.66
N THR A 565 -6.91 -0.97 2.95
CA THR A 565 -6.16 -0.61 4.17
C THR A 565 -5.28 0.62 3.94
N PRO A 566 -4.92 1.38 4.99
CA PRO A 566 -3.69 2.16 5.02
C PRO A 566 -2.46 1.34 4.58
N ASP A 567 -1.36 2.00 4.24
CA ASP A 567 -0.07 1.34 3.97
C ASP A 567 0.69 0.95 5.26
N ASP A 568 0.12 1.27 6.43
CA ASP A 568 0.68 1.04 7.77
C ASP A 568 -0.30 0.47 8.83
N ASP A 569 -1.53 0.07 8.47
CA ASP A 569 -2.50 -0.54 9.41
C ASP A 569 -3.42 -1.51 8.65
N ILE A 570 -3.37 -2.82 8.92
CA ILE A 570 -4.21 -3.84 8.27
C ILE A 570 -5.66 -3.87 8.84
N ASN A 571 -5.85 -3.32 10.04
CA ASN A 571 -7.08 -3.41 10.83
C ASN A 571 -8.03 -2.22 10.58
N ALA A 572 -7.49 -1.11 10.06
CA ALA A 572 -8.24 0.07 9.65
C ALA A 572 -8.59 0.09 8.14
N ALA A 573 -9.67 0.79 7.81
CA ALA A 573 -9.97 1.17 6.43
C ALA A 573 -9.30 2.50 6.08
N ALA A 574 -8.74 2.61 4.88
CA ALA A 574 -8.07 3.81 4.40
C ALA A 574 -9.01 5.02 4.35
N THR A 575 -8.42 6.21 4.52
CA THR A 575 -9.11 7.51 4.41
C THR A 575 -8.41 8.49 3.47
N ASP A 576 -7.28 8.07 2.90
CA ASP A 576 -6.43 8.83 1.97
C ASP A 576 -5.99 7.89 0.84
N PHE A 577 -5.97 8.40 -0.40
CA PHE A 577 -5.49 7.65 -1.56
C PHE A 577 -3.95 7.63 -1.68
N ALA A 578 -3.24 8.53 -0.99
CA ALA A 578 -1.77 8.54 -0.99
C ALA A 578 -1.16 7.41 -0.14
N LYS A 579 -1.98 6.79 0.72
CA LYS A 579 -1.59 5.78 1.73
C LYS A 579 -2.43 4.51 1.58
N LEU A 580 -2.27 3.79 0.48
CA LEU A 580 -3.02 2.55 0.21
C LEU A 580 -2.12 1.31 0.29
N GLY A 581 -2.45 0.41 1.21
CA GLY A 581 -1.82 -0.89 1.39
C GLY A 581 -2.45 -1.97 0.51
N LEU A 582 -3.33 -2.78 1.11
CA LEU A 582 -3.92 -3.99 0.54
C LEU A 582 -5.46 -3.93 0.55
N VAL A 583 -6.11 -4.91 -0.08
CA VAL A 583 -7.53 -5.23 0.12
C VAL A 583 -7.62 -6.32 1.20
N GLU A 584 -7.95 -5.93 2.42
CA GLU A 584 -8.25 -6.86 3.50
C GLU A 584 -9.71 -7.33 3.37
N PHE A 585 -9.95 -8.64 3.52
CA PHE A 585 -11.30 -9.22 3.55
C PHE A 585 -11.38 -10.31 4.61
N ARG A 586 -12.35 -10.20 5.53
CA ARG A 586 -12.34 -10.99 6.76
C ARG A 586 -13.43 -12.07 6.78
N PRO A 587 -13.19 -13.22 7.45
CA PRO A 587 -14.23 -14.15 7.81
C PRO A 587 -15.39 -13.43 8.49
N THR A 588 -16.63 -13.65 8.04
CA THR A 588 -17.78 -12.79 8.36
C THR A 588 -19.07 -13.62 8.48
N PRO A 589 -19.92 -13.36 9.49
CA PRO A 589 -19.85 -12.30 10.51
C PRO A 589 -18.82 -12.60 11.61
N ARG A 590 -18.77 -11.75 12.64
CA ARG A 590 -17.91 -11.89 13.83
C ARG A 590 -18.04 -13.26 14.51
N GLN A 591 -19.21 -13.91 14.42
CA GLN A 591 -19.37 -15.35 14.66
C GLN A 591 -19.29 -16.09 13.31
N LEU A 592 -18.07 -16.33 12.83
CA LEU A 592 -17.79 -16.77 11.47
C LEU A 592 -18.53 -18.05 11.05
N ILE A 593 -18.74 -18.20 9.75
CA ILE A 593 -19.31 -19.42 9.15
C ILE A 593 -18.23 -20.52 9.21
N MET A 594 -18.44 -21.55 10.03
CA MET A 594 -17.47 -22.62 10.31
C MET A 594 -17.89 -23.94 9.68
N TYR A 595 -17.26 -24.34 8.58
CA TYR A 595 -17.65 -25.53 7.81
C TYR A 595 -17.44 -26.87 8.55
N ASP A 596 -16.61 -26.88 9.59
CA ASP A 596 -16.34 -28.01 10.47
C ASP A 596 -17.31 -28.12 11.67
N ILE A 597 -18.05 -27.05 12.01
CA ILE A 597 -18.89 -26.98 13.22
C ILE A 597 -20.36 -26.65 12.92
N ASP A 598 -20.63 -25.66 12.05
CA ASP A 598 -21.98 -25.15 11.82
C ASP A 598 -22.88 -26.18 11.12
N THR A 599 -24.15 -26.20 11.52
CA THR A 599 -25.19 -26.88 10.74
C THR A 599 -25.51 -26.07 9.49
N ALA A 600 -26.03 -26.72 8.43
CA ALA A 600 -26.52 -26.02 7.24
C ALA A 600 -27.51 -24.89 7.60
N ALA A 601 -28.38 -25.09 8.59
CA ALA A 601 -29.32 -24.07 9.07
C ALA A 601 -28.59 -22.86 9.70
N THR A 602 -27.53 -23.09 10.47
CA THR A 602 -26.71 -22.03 11.07
C THR A 602 -26.00 -21.21 9.99
N MET A 603 -25.36 -21.88 9.02
CA MET A 603 -24.70 -21.22 7.90
C MET A 603 -25.70 -20.44 7.01
N ASN A 604 -26.86 -21.02 6.72
CA ASN A 604 -27.94 -20.39 5.96
C ASN A 604 -28.43 -19.08 6.60
N GLU A 605 -28.54 -19.05 7.93
CA GLU A 605 -29.02 -17.87 8.66
C GLU A 605 -27.94 -16.78 8.75
N LYS A 606 -26.67 -17.15 8.96
CA LYS A 606 -25.54 -16.20 8.83
C LYS A 606 -25.56 -15.53 7.46
N VAL A 607 -25.61 -16.29 6.35
CA VAL A 607 -25.63 -15.67 5.01
C VAL A 607 -26.89 -14.84 4.75
N ARG A 608 -28.06 -15.24 5.27
CA ARG A 608 -29.30 -14.44 5.20
C ARG A 608 -29.12 -13.06 5.84
N GLN A 609 -28.48 -12.99 6.99
CA GLN A 609 -28.24 -11.74 7.70
C GLN A 609 -27.29 -10.82 6.92
N GLY A 610 -26.21 -11.36 6.35
CA GLY A 610 -25.30 -10.59 5.48
C GLY A 610 -25.97 -10.06 4.21
N VAL A 611 -26.76 -10.89 3.51
CA VAL A 611 -27.50 -10.44 2.31
C VAL A 611 -28.55 -9.38 2.67
N ASN A 612 -29.24 -9.51 3.81
CA ASN A 612 -30.17 -8.48 4.29
C ASN A 612 -29.46 -7.16 4.62
N GLU A 613 -28.26 -7.18 5.22
CA GLU A 613 -27.48 -5.97 5.48
C GLU A 613 -27.07 -5.28 4.18
N PHE A 614 -26.67 -6.03 3.14
CA PHE A 614 -26.20 -5.46 1.88
C PHE A 614 -27.30 -5.11 0.87
N THR A 615 -28.58 -5.39 1.16
CA THR A 615 -29.69 -5.16 0.22
C THR A 615 -30.66 -4.06 0.67
N GLU A 616 -31.15 -3.30 -0.31
CA GLU A 616 -32.14 -2.25 -0.14
C GLU A 616 -33.12 -2.28 -1.31
N GLY A 617 -34.43 -2.13 -1.05
CA GLY A 617 -35.46 -2.21 -2.09
C GLY A 617 -35.49 -3.53 -2.89
N GLY A 618 -34.92 -4.61 -2.35
CA GLY A 618 -34.79 -5.90 -3.04
C GLY A 618 -33.61 -5.99 -4.03
N LYS A 619 -32.65 -5.06 -3.99
CA LYS A 619 -31.40 -5.07 -4.77
C LYS A 619 -30.20 -4.94 -3.86
N VAL A 620 -29.03 -5.41 -4.29
CA VAL A 620 -27.76 -5.14 -3.59
C VAL A 620 -27.42 -3.64 -3.76
N ARG A 621 -27.11 -2.96 -2.65
CA ARG A 621 -26.65 -1.55 -2.67
C ARG A 621 -25.38 -1.45 -3.52
N ALA A 622 -25.10 -0.31 -4.15
CA ALA A 622 -23.92 -0.16 -5.00
C ALA A 622 -22.60 -0.45 -4.25
N GLY A 623 -21.56 -0.89 -4.99
CA GLY A 623 -20.27 -1.31 -4.46
C GLY A 623 -20.04 -2.82 -4.41
N VAL A 624 -18.96 -3.22 -3.75
CA VAL A 624 -18.50 -4.62 -3.63
C VAL A 624 -18.48 -5.02 -2.15
N TYR A 625 -19.08 -6.18 -1.84
CA TYR A 625 -19.28 -6.71 -0.49
C TYR A 625 -18.90 -8.20 -0.42
N SER A 626 -18.54 -8.70 0.76
CA SER A 626 -18.22 -10.10 0.99
C SER A 626 -19.00 -10.71 2.16
N ILE A 627 -19.22 -12.01 2.07
CA ILE A 627 -19.55 -12.90 3.17
C ILE A 627 -18.56 -14.06 3.04
N ALA A 628 -17.61 -14.16 3.96
CA ALA A 628 -16.53 -15.15 3.90
C ALA A 628 -16.66 -16.16 5.05
N GLY A 629 -16.71 -17.45 4.73
CA GLY A 629 -16.60 -18.52 5.73
C GLY A 629 -15.17 -19.04 5.84
N PHE A 630 -14.86 -19.65 6.98
CA PHE A 630 -13.53 -20.15 7.30
C PHE A 630 -13.59 -21.45 8.12
N SER A 631 -12.68 -22.39 7.83
CA SER A 631 -12.44 -23.65 8.54
C SER A 631 -11.03 -24.16 8.20
N HIS A 632 -10.62 -25.34 8.69
CA HIS A 632 -9.44 -26.06 8.16
C HIS A 632 -9.94 -27.40 7.59
N ALA A 633 -9.53 -27.79 6.39
CA ALA A 633 -9.98 -29.05 5.78
C ALA A 633 -9.75 -30.26 6.72
N MET A 634 -8.66 -30.26 7.50
CA MET A 634 -8.37 -31.34 8.44
C MET A 634 -9.48 -31.54 9.50
N PHE A 635 -10.20 -30.49 9.93
CA PHE A 635 -11.27 -30.60 10.93
C PHE A 635 -12.62 -31.02 10.37
N ILE A 636 -12.82 -30.95 9.04
CA ILE A 636 -14.07 -31.35 8.39
C ILE A 636 -14.17 -32.90 8.40
N MET A 637 -15.29 -33.42 8.92
CA MET A 637 -15.48 -34.85 9.20
C MET A 637 -16.65 -35.46 8.41
N GLY A 638 -16.52 -36.72 8.04
CA GLY A 638 -17.62 -37.53 7.52
C GLY A 638 -18.20 -38.49 8.56
N SER A 639 -19.20 -39.27 8.16
CA SER A 639 -19.91 -40.21 9.02
C SER A 639 -18.99 -41.19 9.73
N GLN A 640 -18.01 -41.76 9.02
CA GLN A 640 -17.14 -42.85 9.51
C GLN A 640 -15.76 -42.38 10.01
N GLY A 641 -15.67 -41.16 10.56
CA GLY A 641 -14.42 -40.60 11.10
C GLY A 641 -13.64 -39.76 10.09
N TRP A 642 -12.37 -39.47 10.39
CA TRP A 642 -11.61 -38.43 9.67
C TRP A 642 -11.21 -38.77 8.23
N LYS A 643 -11.04 -40.05 7.90
CA LYS A 643 -10.85 -40.53 6.52
C LYS A 643 -12.16 -40.53 5.70
N SER A 644 -13.30 -40.22 6.31
CA SER A 644 -14.61 -40.25 5.66
C SER A 644 -14.93 -38.87 5.07
N THR A 645 -15.20 -38.81 3.76
CA THR A 645 -15.55 -37.58 3.03
C THR A 645 -17.04 -37.51 2.67
N VAL A 646 -17.90 -38.20 3.42
CA VAL A 646 -19.32 -38.40 3.12
C VAL A 646 -20.15 -38.26 4.40
N GLY A 647 -21.27 -37.52 4.32
CA GLY A 647 -22.14 -37.25 5.47
C GLY A 647 -21.60 -36.17 6.42
N LYS A 648 -22.26 -36.02 7.57
CA LYS A 648 -22.00 -34.96 8.58
C LYS A 648 -21.69 -33.59 7.95
N GLN A 649 -20.51 -33.02 8.20
CA GLN A 649 -20.11 -31.69 7.72
C GLN A 649 -20.10 -31.57 6.18
N PHE A 650 -19.66 -32.62 5.47
CA PHE A 650 -19.72 -32.63 4.00
C PHE A 650 -21.17 -32.55 3.47
N GLN A 651 -22.15 -33.15 4.17
CA GLN A 651 -23.57 -32.98 3.82
C GLN A 651 -24.11 -31.61 4.23
N ALA A 652 -23.70 -31.08 5.39
CA ALA A 652 -24.10 -29.74 5.83
C ALA A 652 -23.63 -28.65 4.85
N LEU A 653 -22.44 -28.79 4.27
CA LEU A 653 -21.93 -27.95 3.19
C LEU A 653 -22.77 -28.09 1.91
N ASP A 654 -23.06 -29.32 1.47
CA ASP A 654 -23.87 -29.60 0.27
C ASP A 654 -25.29 -29.00 0.37
N ASP A 655 -25.93 -29.16 1.54
CA ASP A 655 -27.25 -28.60 1.84
C ASP A 655 -27.22 -27.07 1.90
N HIS A 656 -26.16 -26.50 2.48
CA HIS A 656 -25.94 -25.05 2.59
C HIS A 656 -25.74 -24.40 1.21
N LEU A 657 -24.80 -24.89 0.40
CA LEU A 657 -24.55 -24.35 -0.94
C LEU A 657 -25.77 -24.53 -1.86
N GLY A 658 -26.50 -25.65 -1.71
CA GLY A 658 -27.77 -25.87 -2.38
C GLY A 658 -28.84 -24.84 -1.99
N PHE A 659 -28.90 -24.44 -0.71
CA PHE A 659 -29.76 -23.34 -0.25
C PHE A 659 -29.32 -21.99 -0.82
N LEU A 660 -28.03 -21.63 -0.73
CA LEU A 660 -27.51 -20.35 -1.26
C LEU A 660 -27.78 -20.19 -2.76
N LYS A 661 -27.58 -21.27 -3.53
CA LYS A 661 -27.84 -21.31 -4.97
C LYS A 661 -29.29 -20.92 -5.30
N ARG A 662 -30.26 -21.50 -4.59
CA ARG A 662 -31.69 -21.24 -4.80
C ARG A 662 -32.14 -19.89 -4.25
N GLU A 663 -31.70 -19.54 -3.05
CA GLU A 663 -32.25 -18.38 -2.34
C GLU A 663 -31.62 -17.04 -2.71
N PHE A 664 -30.36 -17.02 -3.17
CA PHE A 664 -29.66 -15.76 -3.45
C PHE A 664 -28.98 -15.74 -4.82
N VAL A 665 -28.27 -16.81 -5.24
CA VAL A 665 -27.52 -16.81 -6.50
C VAL A 665 -28.44 -16.75 -7.72
N GLN A 666 -29.44 -17.63 -7.79
CA GLN A 666 -30.44 -17.62 -8.87
C GLN A 666 -31.32 -16.36 -8.89
N LYS A 667 -31.25 -15.52 -7.84
CA LYS A 667 -31.95 -14.23 -7.74
C LYS A 667 -31.04 -13.03 -7.99
N GLY A 668 -29.75 -13.24 -8.26
CA GLY A 668 -28.76 -12.18 -8.50
C GLY A 668 -28.40 -11.33 -7.26
N LEU A 669 -28.67 -11.83 -6.05
CA LEU A 669 -28.39 -11.11 -4.79
C LEU A 669 -27.01 -11.46 -4.19
N LEU A 670 -26.39 -12.53 -4.69
CA LEU A 670 -25.13 -13.10 -4.21
C LEU A 670 -24.48 -13.87 -5.37
N GLN A 671 -23.15 -13.88 -5.44
CA GLN A 671 -22.40 -14.69 -6.38
C GLN A 671 -21.34 -15.51 -5.64
N PHE A 672 -21.09 -16.74 -6.09
CA PHE A 672 -19.95 -17.50 -5.60
C PHE A 672 -18.66 -16.98 -6.24
N GLY A 673 -17.57 -16.96 -5.48
CA GLY A 673 -16.24 -16.62 -5.99
C GLY A 673 -15.14 -16.96 -4.98
N THR A 674 -13.90 -16.92 -5.44
CA THR A 674 -12.72 -17.13 -4.59
C THR A 674 -12.21 -15.78 -4.04
N ALA A 675 -11.23 -15.82 -3.15
CA ALA A 675 -10.60 -14.63 -2.57
C ALA A 675 -9.99 -13.70 -3.64
N THR A 676 -9.23 -14.23 -4.60
CA THR A 676 -8.70 -13.48 -5.74
C THR A 676 -9.81 -12.88 -6.61
N ALA A 677 -10.95 -13.55 -6.78
CA ALA A 677 -12.08 -13.01 -7.52
C ALA A 677 -12.73 -11.80 -6.82
N LEU A 678 -12.88 -11.87 -5.48
CA LEU A 678 -13.33 -10.75 -4.65
C LEU A 678 -12.34 -9.58 -4.72
N VAL A 679 -11.05 -9.83 -4.46
CA VAL A 679 -9.99 -8.80 -4.45
C VAL A 679 -9.85 -8.12 -5.82
N ARG A 680 -9.89 -8.88 -6.92
CA ARG A 680 -9.84 -8.32 -8.28
C ARG A 680 -11.02 -7.38 -8.55
N GLU A 681 -12.25 -7.77 -8.21
CA GLU A 681 -13.43 -6.91 -8.36
C GLU A 681 -13.37 -5.68 -7.44
N TYR A 682 -12.85 -5.83 -6.22
CA TYR A 682 -12.71 -4.71 -5.28
C TYR A 682 -11.70 -3.68 -5.79
N LEU A 683 -10.52 -4.11 -6.25
CA LEU A 683 -9.51 -3.23 -6.88
C LEU A 683 -10.09 -2.52 -8.12
N ASP A 684 -10.77 -3.26 -8.99
CA ASP A 684 -11.34 -2.75 -10.24
C ASP A 684 -12.43 -1.67 -10.02
N TYR A 685 -13.12 -1.73 -8.87
CA TYR A 685 -14.08 -0.71 -8.46
C TYR A 685 -13.44 0.44 -7.66
N TYR A 686 -12.62 0.14 -6.65
CA TYR A 686 -12.18 1.09 -5.62
C TYR A 686 -10.77 1.70 -5.80
N TRP A 687 -9.82 1.05 -6.49
CA TRP A 687 -8.45 1.58 -6.58
C TRP A 687 -8.41 2.90 -7.39
N PRO A 688 -7.61 3.92 -7.00
CA PRO A 688 -7.70 5.26 -7.59
C PRO A 688 -7.19 5.36 -9.04
N VAL A 689 -6.19 4.55 -9.41
CA VAL A 689 -5.56 4.51 -10.75
C VAL A 689 -5.83 3.15 -11.43
N PRO A 690 -5.55 2.98 -12.74
CA PRO A 690 -5.65 1.66 -13.34
C PRO A 690 -4.53 0.74 -12.86
N LEU A 691 -4.77 -0.57 -12.91
CA LEU A 691 -3.78 -1.60 -12.60
C LEU A 691 -3.69 -2.60 -13.75
N VAL A 692 -2.57 -3.31 -13.85
CA VAL A 692 -2.40 -4.44 -14.78
C VAL A 692 -1.87 -5.66 -14.04
N LEU A 693 -2.46 -6.82 -14.29
CA LEU A 693 -2.14 -8.10 -13.67
C LEU A 693 -1.88 -9.16 -14.75
N THR A 694 -1.12 -10.21 -14.41
CA THR A 694 -1.03 -11.38 -15.30
C THR A 694 -2.37 -12.12 -15.29
N GLY A 695 -3.05 -12.12 -16.44
CA GLY A 695 -4.29 -12.88 -16.67
C GLY A 695 -4.02 -14.35 -17.00
N PRO A 696 -5.04 -15.11 -17.44
CA PRO A 696 -4.92 -16.54 -17.72
C PRO A 696 -3.87 -16.89 -18.79
N LEU A 697 -3.32 -18.10 -18.66
CA LEU A 697 -2.48 -18.74 -19.67
C LEU A 697 -3.28 -18.96 -20.97
N LEU A 698 -2.90 -18.27 -22.04
CA LEU A 698 -3.51 -18.39 -23.36
C LEU A 698 -2.93 -19.56 -24.16
N LYS A 699 -1.62 -19.82 -24.00
CA LYS A 699 -0.89 -20.81 -24.80
C LYS A 699 0.41 -21.23 -24.12
N GLU A 700 0.69 -22.53 -24.17
CA GLU A 700 1.97 -23.13 -23.79
C GLU A 700 2.67 -23.69 -25.05
N SER A 701 4.00 -23.62 -25.11
CA SER A 701 4.79 -24.11 -26.24
C SER A 701 6.25 -24.36 -25.86
N SER A 702 7.00 -25.06 -26.71
CA SER A 702 8.45 -25.27 -26.52
C SER A 702 9.28 -23.99 -26.64
N ALA A 703 8.70 -22.87 -27.08
CA ALA A 703 9.37 -21.56 -27.11
C ALA A 703 9.11 -20.74 -25.83
N GLY A 704 8.04 -21.03 -25.10
CA GLY A 704 7.57 -20.24 -23.96
C GLY A 704 6.06 -20.33 -23.73
N MET A 705 5.59 -19.61 -22.71
CA MET A 705 4.17 -19.45 -22.34
C MET A 705 3.69 -18.02 -22.66
N GLU A 706 2.44 -17.90 -23.12
CA GLU A 706 1.77 -16.65 -23.47
C GLU A 706 0.55 -16.45 -22.55
N PHE A 707 0.44 -15.28 -21.94
CA PHE A 707 -0.59 -14.90 -20.96
C PHE A 707 -1.38 -13.70 -21.44
N ALA A 708 -2.68 -13.67 -21.12
CA ALA A 708 -3.48 -12.46 -21.17
C ALA A 708 -2.99 -11.46 -20.10
N LEU A 709 -3.35 -10.18 -20.23
CA LEU A 709 -3.19 -9.19 -19.18
C LEU A 709 -4.55 -8.63 -18.79
N ASP A 710 -4.84 -8.60 -17.50
CA ASP A 710 -6.10 -8.09 -16.96
C ASP A 710 -5.88 -6.64 -16.51
N PHE A 711 -6.62 -5.70 -17.12
CA PHE A 711 -6.56 -4.27 -16.80
C PHE A 711 -7.71 -3.87 -15.89
N LEU A 712 -7.40 -3.48 -14.66
CA LEU A 712 -8.37 -3.05 -13.65
C LEU A 712 -8.49 -1.51 -13.63
N GLY A 713 -9.60 -1.02 -13.07
CA GLY A 713 -10.00 0.38 -13.08
C GLY A 713 -11.08 0.65 -14.13
N ARG A 714 -12.13 -0.18 -14.20
CA ARG A 714 -13.19 -0.15 -15.24
C ARG A 714 -13.80 1.22 -15.50
N ASN A 715 -13.92 2.04 -14.45
CA ASN A 715 -14.53 3.38 -14.49
C ASN A 715 -13.51 4.52 -14.54
N ILE A 716 -12.23 4.26 -14.82
CA ILE A 716 -11.18 5.29 -14.95
C ILE A 716 -11.04 5.66 -16.45
N PRO A 717 -10.95 6.94 -16.83
CA PRO A 717 -10.73 7.32 -18.22
C PRO A 717 -9.36 6.84 -18.71
N VAL A 718 -9.29 6.33 -19.94
CA VAL A 718 -8.05 5.88 -20.59
C VAL A 718 -8.16 6.20 -22.07
N ASP A 719 -7.47 7.24 -22.52
CA ASP A 719 -7.53 7.82 -23.86
C ASP A 719 -6.31 8.76 -24.09
N SER A 720 -6.33 9.55 -25.17
CA SER A 720 -5.24 10.47 -25.52
C SER A 720 -4.89 11.50 -24.44
N ASN A 721 -5.88 11.89 -23.63
CA ASN A 721 -5.73 12.89 -22.58
C ASN A 721 -5.45 12.22 -21.22
N HIS A 722 -5.90 10.98 -21.06
CA HIS A 722 -5.79 10.18 -19.83
C HIS A 722 -4.88 8.96 -20.06
N GLN A 723 -3.58 9.22 -20.20
CA GLN A 723 -2.56 8.16 -20.32
C GLN A 723 -2.00 7.78 -18.95
N HIS A 724 -1.80 6.49 -18.71
CA HIS A 724 -1.38 5.94 -17.41
C HIS A 724 -0.09 5.15 -17.52
N ASN A 725 0.84 5.39 -16.59
CA ASN A 725 2.04 4.56 -16.43
C ASN A 725 1.68 3.33 -15.59
N LEU A 726 1.84 2.13 -16.15
CA LEU A 726 1.49 0.86 -15.51
C LEU A 726 2.72 -0.02 -15.33
N HIS A 727 2.76 -0.75 -14.22
CA HIS A 727 3.83 -1.69 -13.90
C HIS A 727 3.27 -3.12 -13.89
N LEU A 728 3.63 -3.90 -14.91
CA LEU A 728 3.30 -5.33 -14.97
C LEU A 728 4.35 -6.13 -14.21
N LYS A 729 3.96 -6.74 -13.10
CA LYS A 729 4.77 -7.74 -12.41
C LYS A 729 4.81 -9.03 -13.24
N ILE A 730 6.00 -9.64 -13.33
CA ILE A 730 6.18 -10.93 -13.99
C ILE A 730 5.90 -12.04 -12.96
N PRO A 731 5.25 -13.17 -13.32
CA PRO A 731 4.94 -14.21 -12.35
C PRO A 731 6.18 -14.79 -11.64
N LEU A 732 6.10 -14.97 -10.32
CA LEU A 732 7.25 -15.32 -9.47
C LEU A 732 7.90 -16.66 -9.82
N ARG A 733 7.16 -17.63 -10.39
CA ARG A 733 7.68 -18.88 -10.97
C ARG A 733 8.89 -18.70 -11.90
N TYR A 734 9.06 -17.52 -12.52
CA TYR A 734 10.16 -17.20 -13.43
C TYR A 734 11.33 -16.41 -12.79
N TRP A 735 11.28 -16.09 -11.49
CA TRP A 735 12.33 -15.32 -10.80
C TRP A 735 13.69 -16.01 -10.90
N GLY A 736 14.69 -15.32 -11.46
CA GLY A 736 16.05 -15.85 -11.67
C GLY A 736 16.15 -16.98 -12.70
N SER A 737 15.16 -17.14 -13.58
CA SER A 737 15.12 -18.22 -14.58
C SER A 737 16.06 -18.04 -15.77
N GLY A 738 16.56 -16.82 -16.01
CA GLY A 738 17.33 -16.47 -17.21
C GLY A 738 16.50 -16.43 -18.50
N LEU A 739 15.18 -16.57 -18.41
CA LEU A 739 14.26 -16.41 -19.54
C LEU A 739 14.04 -14.94 -19.89
N HIS A 740 13.51 -14.69 -21.08
CA HIS A 740 13.03 -13.37 -21.49
C HIS A 740 11.53 -13.25 -21.22
N ALA A 741 11.11 -12.13 -20.63
CA ALA A 741 9.74 -11.67 -20.60
C ALA A 741 9.55 -10.59 -21.68
N THR A 742 8.63 -10.80 -22.61
CA THR A 742 8.30 -9.85 -23.69
C THR A 742 6.87 -9.38 -23.54
N LEU A 743 6.67 -8.07 -23.34
CA LEU A 743 5.37 -7.43 -23.42
C LEU A 743 5.02 -7.18 -24.89
N LEU A 744 3.90 -7.72 -25.33
CA LEU A 744 3.32 -7.48 -26.66
C LEU A 744 2.19 -6.44 -26.56
N LYS A 745 2.14 -5.52 -27.53
CA LYS A 745 1.01 -4.59 -27.77
C LYS A 745 0.52 -4.81 -29.20
N ASN A 746 -0.76 -5.13 -29.37
CA ASN A 746 -1.40 -5.44 -30.66
C ASN A 746 -0.61 -6.49 -31.49
N GLY A 747 -0.01 -7.47 -30.80
CA GLY A 747 0.82 -8.53 -31.38
C GLY A 747 2.28 -8.16 -31.69
N GLN A 748 2.70 -6.90 -31.48
CA GLN A 748 4.08 -6.45 -31.68
C GLN A 748 4.83 -6.33 -30.35
N PRO A 749 6.13 -6.67 -30.26
CA PRO A 749 6.93 -6.42 -29.07
C PRO A 749 7.00 -4.93 -28.72
N LEU A 750 6.60 -4.58 -27.50
CA LEU A 750 6.72 -3.25 -26.93
C LEU A 750 7.97 -3.12 -26.04
N GLN A 751 8.25 -4.15 -25.23
CA GLN A 751 9.41 -4.19 -24.32
C GLN A 751 9.84 -5.62 -24.02
N GLU A 752 11.13 -5.83 -23.74
CA GLU A 752 11.74 -7.11 -23.37
C GLU A 752 12.59 -6.96 -22.10
N LEU A 753 12.51 -7.92 -21.18
CA LEU A 753 13.22 -7.98 -19.90
C LEU A 753 13.89 -9.36 -19.72
N LEU A 754 15.13 -9.39 -19.24
CA LEU A 754 15.85 -10.63 -18.90
C LEU A 754 15.68 -10.96 -17.40
N LEU A 755 15.04 -12.09 -17.10
CA LEU A 755 14.62 -12.50 -15.76
C LEU A 755 15.80 -13.06 -14.93
N SER A 756 16.68 -12.16 -14.53
CA SER A 756 17.99 -12.42 -13.91
C SER A 756 17.99 -12.44 -12.38
N GLY A 757 16.84 -12.21 -11.73
CA GLY A 757 16.73 -12.13 -10.25
C GLY A 757 16.95 -10.72 -9.67
N GLY A 758 16.86 -9.69 -10.52
CA GLY A 758 16.81 -8.28 -10.13
C GLY A 758 15.42 -7.68 -10.37
N LEU A 759 15.31 -6.70 -11.27
CA LEU A 759 14.02 -6.16 -11.71
C LEU A 759 13.16 -7.29 -12.33
N HIS A 760 11.91 -7.41 -11.87
CA HIS A 760 10.99 -8.49 -12.27
C HIS A 760 9.60 -7.91 -12.66
N GLU A 761 9.62 -6.71 -13.24
CA GLU A 761 8.44 -6.00 -13.72
C GLU A 761 8.74 -5.18 -14.99
N ILE A 762 7.72 -4.90 -15.79
CA ILE A 762 7.77 -4.13 -17.04
C ILE A 762 6.88 -2.90 -16.90
N ALA A 763 7.47 -1.71 -16.99
CA ALA A 763 6.77 -0.43 -16.90
C ALA A 763 6.43 0.12 -18.31
N PHE A 764 5.16 0.42 -18.58
CA PHE A 764 4.70 0.88 -19.90
C PHE A 764 3.54 1.87 -19.81
N VAL A 765 3.26 2.59 -20.90
CA VAL A 765 2.15 3.55 -21.00
C VAL A 765 0.91 2.89 -21.60
N TRP A 766 -0.22 2.99 -20.90
CA TRP A 766 -1.55 2.64 -21.41
C TRP A 766 -2.36 3.90 -21.71
N GLY A 767 -2.79 4.07 -22.97
CA GLY A 767 -3.50 5.26 -23.45
C GLY A 767 -4.67 4.98 -24.40
N ASP A 768 -5.06 3.72 -24.59
CA ASP A 768 -6.27 3.33 -25.33
C ASP A 768 -6.80 1.98 -24.79
N ARG A 769 -8.09 1.91 -24.45
CA ARG A 769 -8.76 0.68 -24.02
C ARG A 769 -8.94 -0.36 -25.13
N GLN A 770 -8.75 0.01 -26.40
CA GLN A 770 -8.82 -0.91 -27.54
C GLN A 770 -7.51 -1.67 -27.79
N ASP A 771 -6.40 -1.24 -27.19
CA ASP A 771 -5.12 -1.96 -27.28
C ASP A 771 -5.19 -3.34 -26.62
N GLN A 772 -4.75 -4.37 -27.34
CA GLN A 772 -4.58 -5.72 -26.78
C GLN A 772 -3.14 -5.93 -26.33
N TYR A 773 -2.93 -6.13 -25.02
CA TYR A 773 -1.63 -6.48 -24.46
C TYR A 773 -1.55 -7.95 -24.05
N ARG A 774 -0.37 -8.55 -24.17
CA ARG A 774 -0.07 -9.93 -23.73
C ARG A 774 1.36 -10.03 -23.20
N LEU A 775 1.59 -10.93 -22.26
CA LEU A 775 2.93 -11.27 -21.78
C LEU A 775 3.37 -12.61 -22.36
N VAL A 776 4.54 -12.67 -23.00
CA VAL A 776 5.20 -13.93 -23.36
C VAL A 776 6.42 -14.12 -22.48
N VAL A 777 6.60 -15.30 -21.87
CA VAL A 777 7.82 -15.66 -21.13
C VAL A 777 8.44 -16.92 -21.71
N GLY A 778 9.71 -16.85 -22.12
CA GLY A 778 10.37 -17.96 -22.81
C GLY A 778 11.76 -17.65 -23.33
N GLN A 779 12.15 -18.31 -24.43
CA GLN A 779 13.36 -17.98 -25.17
C GLN A 779 13.17 -16.69 -25.97
N ARG A 780 14.25 -15.92 -26.14
CA ARG A 780 14.23 -14.58 -26.75
C ARG A 780 13.57 -14.57 -28.13
N ILE A 781 12.61 -13.66 -28.34
CA ILE A 781 11.81 -13.58 -29.58
C ILE A 781 12.60 -12.80 -30.67
N ALA A 782 13.71 -13.38 -31.13
CA ALA A 782 14.69 -12.74 -32.02
C ALA A 782 14.77 -13.38 -33.42
N GLY A 783 13.72 -13.23 -34.22
CA GLY A 783 13.80 -13.29 -35.70
C GLY A 783 14.23 -14.61 -36.36
N LYS A 784 14.23 -15.75 -35.66
CA LYS A 784 14.53 -17.07 -36.21
C LYS A 784 13.53 -18.14 -35.74
N ALA A 785 13.43 -19.21 -36.54
CA ALA A 785 12.47 -20.30 -36.34
C ALA A 785 12.66 -21.00 -34.97
N PRO A 786 11.58 -21.52 -34.35
CA PRO A 786 11.65 -22.20 -33.06
C PRO A 786 12.53 -23.45 -33.14
N VAL A 787 13.44 -23.60 -32.18
CA VAL A 787 14.22 -24.83 -32.01
C VAL A 787 13.26 -25.93 -31.56
N SER A 788 13.19 -27.02 -32.33
CA SER A 788 12.33 -28.17 -32.00
C SER A 788 13.01 -29.12 -31.02
N GLY A 789 12.22 -29.72 -30.12
CA GLY A 789 12.60 -30.96 -29.45
C GLY A 789 13.36 -30.85 -28.13
N LYS A 790 12.75 -30.29 -27.08
CA LYS A 790 12.61 -30.91 -25.74
C LYS A 790 11.76 -30.04 -24.80
N ASN A 791 11.15 -30.68 -23.79
CA ASN A 791 10.35 -29.98 -22.77
C ASN A 791 11.28 -29.22 -21.81
N LEU A 792 11.19 -27.88 -21.82
CA LEU A 792 12.01 -26.99 -20.97
C LEU A 792 11.70 -27.07 -19.46
N LEU A 793 10.70 -27.86 -19.05
CA LEU A 793 10.26 -28.00 -17.66
C LEU A 793 10.72 -29.30 -16.98
N GLU A 794 11.40 -30.21 -17.69
CA GLU A 794 11.94 -31.44 -17.11
C GLU A 794 13.42 -31.30 -16.72
N ARG A 795 13.64 -30.92 -15.45
CA ARG A 795 14.86 -31.11 -14.65
C ARG A 795 16.22 -30.84 -15.34
N LEU A 796 16.77 -29.64 -15.10
CA LEU A 796 18.23 -29.53 -15.00
C LEU A 796 18.71 -30.37 -13.80
N PRO A 797 19.67 -31.30 -13.95
CA PRO A 797 20.27 -31.99 -12.81
C PRO A 797 21.15 -31.00 -12.03
N VAL A 798 20.92 -30.90 -10.73
CA VAL A 798 21.79 -30.15 -9.82
C VAL A 798 23.19 -30.81 -9.84
N PRO A 799 24.28 -30.05 -10.03
CA PRO A 799 25.63 -30.61 -9.91
C PRO A 799 25.83 -31.23 -8.52
N ALA A 800 26.43 -32.42 -8.47
CA ALA A 800 26.63 -33.16 -7.23
C ALA A 800 27.73 -32.53 -6.35
N GLY A 801 27.42 -31.39 -5.73
CA GLY A 801 28.17 -30.86 -4.60
C GLY A 801 28.09 -31.84 -3.43
N GLN A 802 29.21 -32.05 -2.73
CA GLN A 802 29.21 -32.84 -1.51
C GLN A 802 28.34 -32.15 -0.45
N ALA A 803 27.50 -32.91 0.25
CA ALA A 803 26.73 -32.38 1.36
C ALA A 803 27.67 -31.78 2.42
N PRO A 804 27.37 -30.61 3.00
CA PRO A 804 28.13 -30.10 4.12
C PRO A 804 28.06 -31.09 5.30
N PRO A 805 29.13 -31.21 6.10
CA PRO A 805 29.10 -32.08 7.27
C PRO A 805 27.99 -31.63 8.23
N LEU A 806 27.19 -32.59 8.70
CA LEU A 806 26.14 -32.33 9.69
C LEU A 806 26.77 -31.69 10.94
N PRO A 807 26.12 -30.68 11.55
CA PRO A 807 26.57 -30.16 12.83
C PRO A 807 26.53 -31.28 13.88
N PRO A 808 27.53 -31.37 14.78
CA PRO A 808 27.54 -32.40 15.82
C PRO A 808 26.31 -32.22 16.72
N GLN A 809 25.50 -33.27 16.88
CA GLN A 809 24.38 -33.24 17.81
C GLN A 809 24.89 -33.17 19.25
N PRO A 810 24.25 -32.39 20.14
CA PRO A 810 24.62 -32.37 21.55
C PRO A 810 24.13 -33.64 22.26
N ASP A 811 25.07 -34.49 22.69
CA ASP A 811 24.84 -35.79 23.39
C ASP A 811 24.01 -35.71 24.71
N ASN A 812 23.56 -34.52 25.10
CA ASN A 812 22.91 -34.26 26.38
C ASN A 812 21.39 -34.51 26.39
N LEU A 813 20.75 -34.71 25.23
CA LEU A 813 19.29 -34.86 25.11
C LEU A 813 18.75 -36.28 25.38
N LEU A 814 19.60 -37.29 25.58
CA LEU A 814 19.20 -38.70 25.79
C LEU A 814 19.51 -39.24 27.19
N ARG A 815 19.68 -38.37 28.19
CA ARG A 815 19.79 -38.77 29.60
C ARG A 815 18.41 -39.09 30.19
N LYS A 816 18.18 -40.35 30.56
CA LYS A 816 16.92 -40.86 31.14
C LYS A 816 16.59 -40.26 32.52
N ASP A 817 17.58 -39.65 33.15
CA ASP A 817 17.59 -39.10 34.50
C ASP A 817 16.82 -37.78 34.67
N ASN A 818 16.30 -37.18 33.58
CA ASN A 818 15.65 -35.86 33.57
C ASN A 818 14.16 -35.85 33.13
N GLN A 819 13.41 -36.95 33.27
CA GLN A 819 11.95 -36.91 33.03
C GLN A 819 11.18 -36.22 34.17
N PRO A 820 10.41 -35.14 33.92
CA PRO A 820 9.55 -34.53 34.93
C PRO A 820 8.27 -35.37 35.12
N ASN A 821 8.06 -35.86 36.34
CA ASN A 821 6.80 -36.52 36.72
C ASN A 821 5.67 -35.49 36.84
N PHE A 822 4.88 -35.32 35.79
CA PHE A 822 3.61 -34.61 35.86
C PHE A 822 2.49 -35.52 36.39
N ARG A 823 1.54 -34.91 37.09
CA ARG A 823 0.40 -35.55 37.75
C ARG A 823 -0.84 -34.67 37.58
#